data_AF-A0A8H6VW88-F1
#
_entry.id   AF-A0A8H6VW88-F1
#
_cell.length_a   1.000
_cell.length_b   1.000
_cell.length_c   1.000
_cell.angle_alpha   90.00
_cell.angle_beta   90.00
_cell.angle_gamma   90.00
#
_symmetry.space_group_name_H-M   'P 1'
#
loop_
_entity.id
_entity.type
_entity.pdbx_description
1 polymer ?
#
loop_
_entity_poly.entity_id
_entity_poly.type
_entity_poly.pdbx_seq_one_letter_code
_entity_poly.pdbx_strand_id
1 'polypeptide(L)'
;MADNALPDELVSEILSPALRVSDEEFTRISTATFAKYCESTSAYLVVCKSWLRVATPLLYHVVILRSKAQAVALATTLTKNKELGRFIKKLRVEGGFGPSMNTILESAPNITEIYLSFAIWSPDTTDGLCKGLKLVNPTRLILHDVEESSPAPKNQAVTDLADTVAGLVPTWTRLTTLHCPNYLGQPALRVIGAIAETKLLESVFVPSNHRAIWAFQQFPRCPLKTIHVTWPYGAELKEFVFKDADPKLKAILQFSRLEKKPAEEHDIIQPSLNPFYVPMHGARPELQDAVWSRVLYFAMRCPERADSFPAAVPNRKSSLPFLLVSKTFLRLGTPLLYDSVVVDSRHNFRAVVTFAFHPPKAYPIRAFRGLIRGGAAGFLDGVIHSACATLVHLDIELSSSQTISSAQLIRLRSLQTLRLTGHVQLSSSPAQRIRLRDEHDAFAQLRELKLDRCTVTCVTVFKYFSLPAIRVLKINLARGESHIPSTIQKLLEAHGTKLTDLSLQEAILAHVHPLDHCPNLQHLSIIPGDDFLAPAAIIVRPKKSVPSLVKVTIDTLDWPSGLKKAKISWAEFLDNLDLREKLPNVRELVFSCFTWPTTERDIARSHWVEWAEKLMEVKIDLVDKEGKKWRPRLKVGAASR
;
A
#
# COMPACT_ATOMS: atom_id res chain seq x y z
N MET A 1 -7.85 31.28 37.40
CA MET A 1 -7.80 30.03 36.60
C MET A 1 -6.41 29.96 36.02
N ALA A 2 -5.59 29.00 36.44
CA ALA A 2 -4.23 28.86 35.93
C ALA A 2 -4.29 28.45 34.45
N ASP A 3 -3.61 29.20 33.58
CA ASP A 3 -3.47 28.90 32.16
C ASP A 3 -2.69 27.58 32.01
N ASN A 4 -3.43 26.48 31.92
CA ASN A 4 -2.90 25.14 31.61
C ASN A 4 -2.55 24.99 30.11
N ALA A 5 -2.10 26.07 29.45
CA ALA A 5 -1.72 26.03 28.05
C ALA A 5 -0.33 25.41 27.90
N LEU A 6 -0.21 24.39 27.05
CA LEU A 6 1.10 23.85 26.66
C LEU A 6 1.91 24.95 25.95
N PRO A 7 3.23 25.05 26.21
CA PRO A 7 4.14 25.89 25.42
C PRO A 7 4.04 25.58 23.92
N ASP A 8 4.21 26.61 23.08
CA ASP A 8 4.06 26.50 21.63
C ASP A 8 5.07 25.51 21.02
N GLU A 9 6.24 25.36 21.63
CA GLU A 9 7.26 24.39 21.24
C GLU A 9 6.76 22.95 21.41
N LEU A 10 6.11 22.65 22.54
CA LEU A 10 5.53 21.32 22.77
C LEU A 10 4.35 21.06 21.84
N VAL A 11 3.51 22.07 21.60
CA VAL A 11 2.42 21.96 20.62
C VAL A 11 3.00 21.71 19.22
N SER A 12 4.09 22.39 18.86
CA SER A 12 4.77 22.21 17.57
C SER A 12 5.29 20.78 17.43
N GLU A 13 5.92 20.23 18.48
CA GLU A 13 6.44 18.86 18.48
C GLU A 13 5.32 17.82 18.40
N ILE A 14 4.22 18.02 19.14
CA ILE A 14 3.03 17.14 19.08
C ILE A 14 2.43 17.13 17.66
N LEU A 15 2.37 18.29 17.02
CA LEU A 15 1.75 18.45 15.71
C LEU A 15 2.67 18.09 14.55
N SER A 16 3.99 18.17 14.74
CA SER A 16 4.97 17.98 13.67
C SER A 16 4.85 16.62 12.96
N PRO A 17 4.69 15.47 13.63
CA PRO A 17 4.50 14.19 12.96
C PRO A 17 3.23 14.11 12.10
N ALA A 18 2.21 14.91 12.41
CA ALA A 18 0.93 14.92 11.68
C ALA A 18 0.90 15.95 10.54
N LEU A 19 1.64 17.05 10.68
CA LEU A 19 1.62 18.18 9.75
C LEU A 19 2.86 18.32 8.87
N ARG A 20 4.03 17.87 9.32
CA ARG A 20 5.27 17.95 8.53
C ARG A 20 5.33 16.83 7.51
N VAL A 21 5.76 17.18 6.31
CA VAL A 21 6.16 16.23 5.28
C VAL A 21 7.67 16.08 5.36
N SER A 22 8.16 14.85 5.56
CA SER A 22 9.59 14.59 5.58
C SER A 22 10.23 14.88 4.21
N ASP A 23 11.53 15.19 4.16
CA ASP A 23 12.21 15.44 2.88
C ASP A 23 12.18 14.20 1.96
N GLU A 24 12.27 13.01 2.55
CA GLU A 24 12.14 11.74 1.83
C GLU A 24 10.75 11.61 1.20
N GLU A 25 9.67 11.93 1.92
CA GLU A 25 8.32 11.88 1.37
C GLU A 25 8.10 12.96 0.30
N PHE A 26 8.61 14.18 0.53
CA PHE A 26 8.53 15.29 -0.42
C PHE A 26 9.20 14.95 -1.76
N THR A 27 10.29 14.18 -1.74
CA THR A 27 11.02 13.76 -2.94
C THR A 27 10.55 12.41 -3.52
N ARG A 28 9.79 11.61 -2.76
CA ARG A 28 9.32 10.29 -3.20
C ARG A 28 8.36 10.39 -4.38
N ILE A 29 8.60 9.57 -5.40
CA ILE A 29 7.83 9.50 -6.65
C ILE A 29 6.41 8.96 -6.45
N SER A 30 6.20 8.12 -5.44
CA SER A 30 4.94 7.41 -5.26
C SER A 30 3.76 8.34 -4.99
N THR A 31 2.76 8.30 -5.87
CA THR A 31 1.46 8.98 -5.71
C THR A 31 0.73 8.52 -4.44
N ALA A 32 1.00 7.30 -3.97
CA ALA A 32 0.38 6.70 -2.80
C ALA A 32 0.88 7.28 -1.47
N THR A 33 2.00 8.01 -1.43
CA THR A 33 2.55 8.52 -0.16
C THR A 33 1.59 9.49 0.52
N PHE A 34 0.99 10.41 -0.24
CA PHE A 34 0.10 11.45 0.31
C PHE A 34 -1.39 11.11 0.23
N ALA A 35 -1.75 9.91 -0.21
CA ALA A 35 -3.15 9.44 -0.25
C ALA A 35 -3.56 8.71 1.04
N LYS A 36 -2.64 8.53 2.00
CA LYS A 36 -2.83 7.68 3.18
C LYS A 36 -3.33 8.41 4.42
N TYR A 37 -3.47 9.73 4.38
CA TYR A 37 -4.03 10.47 5.49
C TYR A 37 -5.53 10.19 5.57
N CYS A 38 -5.95 9.50 6.62
CA CYS A 38 -7.36 9.21 6.89
C CYS A 38 -8.13 10.45 7.34
N GLU A 39 -7.44 11.49 7.77
CA GLU A 39 -8.00 12.71 8.34
C GLU A 39 -7.46 13.94 7.62
N SER A 40 -8.28 14.99 7.53
CA SER A 40 -7.84 16.28 7.01
C SER A 40 -6.87 16.92 8.00
N THR A 41 -5.68 17.30 7.55
CA THR A 41 -4.70 18.03 8.38
C THR A 41 -5.22 19.39 8.86
N SER A 42 -6.25 19.94 8.20
CA SER A 42 -6.93 21.14 8.67
C SER A 42 -7.68 20.96 9.99
N ALA A 43 -8.01 19.72 10.39
CA ALA A 43 -8.70 19.44 11.65
C ALA A 43 -7.89 19.87 12.88
N TYR A 44 -6.55 19.82 12.78
CA TYR A 44 -5.67 20.28 13.86
C TYR A 44 -5.74 21.80 14.07
N LEU A 45 -6.13 22.58 13.05
CA LEU A 45 -6.23 24.03 13.15
C LEU A 45 -7.42 24.51 13.98
N VAL A 46 -8.46 23.68 14.13
CA VAL A 46 -9.72 24.07 14.78
C VAL A 46 -9.81 23.63 16.24
N VAL A 47 -8.76 23.03 16.80
CA VAL A 47 -8.74 22.55 18.20
C VAL A 47 -8.79 23.71 19.19
N CYS A 48 -7.83 24.64 19.09
CA CYS A 48 -7.81 25.86 19.90
C CYS A 48 -6.94 26.95 19.23
N LYS A 49 -6.92 28.16 19.79
CA LYS A 49 -6.14 29.29 19.24
C LYS A 49 -4.63 29.05 19.23
N SER A 50 -4.07 28.39 20.25
CA SER A 50 -2.64 28.03 20.29
C SER A 50 -2.31 27.02 19.19
N TRP A 51 -3.12 25.98 19.03
CA TRP A 51 -2.95 25.01 17.95
C TRP A 51 -3.07 25.67 16.59
N LEU A 52 -4.05 26.55 16.35
CA LEU A 52 -4.14 27.32 15.11
C LEU A 52 -2.83 28.09 14.83
N ARG A 53 -2.33 28.84 15.82
CA ARG A 53 -1.11 29.65 15.69
C ARG A 53 0.11 28.80 15.35
N VAL A 54 0.31 27.68 16.06
CA VAL A 54 1.50 26.82 15.92
C VAL A 54 1.41 25.91 14.69
N ALA A 55 0.23 25.36 14.41
CA ALA A 55 -0.01 24.46 13.29
C ALA A 55 0.05 25.15 11.93
N THR A 56 -0.37 26.42 11.85
CA THR A 56 -0.42 27.16 10.58
C THR A 56 0.94 27.18 9.84
N PRO A 57 2.06 27.61 10.45
CA PRO A 57 3.34 27.59 9.76
C PRO A 57 3.78 26.17 9.40
N LEU A 58 3.51 25.17 10.24
CA LEU A 58 3.84 23.76 9.98
C LEU A 58 3.09 23.23 8.75
N LEU A 59 1.79 23.52 8.66
CA LEU A 59 0.92 23.08 7.57
C LEU A 59 1.31 23.72 6.23
N TYR A 60 1.63 25.02 6.22
CA TYR A 60 2.00 25.73 4.99
C TYR A 60 3.46 25.56 4.59
N HIS A 61 4.33 25.00 5.46
CA HIS A 61 5.75 24.85 5.18
C HIS A 61 6.03 24.06 3.89
N VAL A 62 5.30 22.95 3.70
CA VAL A 62 5.37 22.09 2.51
C VAL A 62 4.01 22.03 1.84
N VAL A 63 3.91 22.58 0.64
CA VAL A 63 2.69 22.56 -0.16
C VAL A 63 2.82 21.56 -1.29
N ILE A 64 1.83 20.68 -1.41
CA ILE A 64 1.77 19.65 -2.45
C ILE A 64 0.48 19.82 -3.26
N LEU A 65 0.61 20.17 -4.52
CA LEU A 65 -0.49 20.39 -5.45
C LEU A 65 -0.55 19.23 -6.45
N ARG A 66 -1.65 18.46 -6.39
CA ARG A 66 -1.91 17.30 -7.27
C ARG A 66 -3.20 17.43 -8.06
N SER A 67 -3.88 18.57 -7.92
CA SER A 67 -5.15 18.82 -8.59
C SER A 67 -5.38 20.31 -8.79
N LYS A 68 -6.13 20.63 -9.84
CA LYS A 68 -6.57 21.99 -10.13
C LYS A 68 -7.40 22.59 -8.98
N ALA A 69 -8.24 21.79 -8.33
CA ALA A 69 -9.05 22.23 -7.20
C ALA A 69 -8.19 22.69 -6.01
N GLN A 70 -7.13 21.94 -5.68
CA GLN A 70 -6.18 22.34 -4.63
C GLN A 70 -5.47 23.65 -4.97
N ALA A 71 -5.00 23.80 -6.22
CA ALA A 71 -4.34 25.03 -6.66
C ALA A 71 -5.27 26.24 -6.61
N VAL A 72 -6.53 26.11 -7.05
CA VAL A 72 -7.54 27.18 -6.97
C VAL A 72 -7.84 27.55 -5.51
N ALA A 73 -8.04 26.55 -4.64
CA ALA A 73 -8.31 26.77 -3.23
C ALA A 73 -7.14 27.48 -2.52
N LEU A 74 -5.90 27.06 -2.81
CA LEU A 74 -4.71 27.70 -2.26
C LEU A 74 -4.55 29.13 -2.79
N ALA A 75 -4.66 29.34 -4.10
CA ALA A 75 -4.57 30.69 -4.70
C ALA A 75 -5.62 31.64 -4.09
N THR A 76 -6.86 31.18 -3.92
CA THR A 76 -7.94 31.95 -3.27
C THR A 76 -7.58 32.29 -1.82
N THR A 77 -7.02 31.33 -1.09
CA THR A 77 -6.62 31.50 0.31
C THR A 77 -5.49 32.52 0.44
N LEU A 78 -4.46 32.42 -0.40
CA LEU A 78 -3.31 33.33 -0.40
C LEU A 78 -3.67 34.74 -0.87
N THR A 79 -4.63 34.85 -1.79
CA THR A 79 -5.17 36.16 -2.20
C THR A 79 -5.84 36.88 -1.03
N LYS A 80 -6.61 36.13 -0.22
CA LYS A 80 -7.29 36.67 0.96
C LYS A 80 -6.35 36.90 2.15
N ASN A 81 -5.29 36.10 2.27
CA ASN A 81 -4.32 36.17 3.35
C ASN A 81 -2.91 35.91 2.84
N LYS A 82 -2.25 36.99 2.38
CA LYS A 82 -0.90 36.93 1.79
C LYS A 82 0.18 36.49 2.77
N GLU A 83 -0.02 36.71 4.07
CA GLU A 83 0.95 36.32 5.10
C GLU A 83 1.16 34.80 5.15
N LEU A 84 0.13 34.02 4.82
CA LEU A 84 0.26 32.56 4.77
C LEU A 84 1.27 32.09 3.72
N GLY A 85 1.41 32.84 2.62
CA GLY A 85 2.35 32.50 1.55
C GLY A 85 3.81 32.62 1.98
N ARG A 86 4.11 33.43 3.00
CA ARG A 86 5.47 33.57 3.57
C ARG A 86 5.95 32.31 4.29
N PHE A 87 5.03 31.45 4.75
CA PHE A 87 5.37 30.19 5.39
C PHE A 87 5.75 29.10 4.38
N ILE A 88 5.38 29.25 3.09
CA ILE A 88 5.66 28.26 2.06
C ILE A 88 7.15 28.29 1.71
N LYS A 89 7.85 27.19 2.02
CA LYS A 89 9.28 27.00 1.71
C LYS A 89 9.51 25.94 0.65
N LYS A 90 8.69 24.88 0.65
CA LYS A 90 8.75 23.79 -0.32
C LYS A 90 7.45 23.71 -1.11
N LEU A 91 7.53 23.71 -2.42
CA LEU A 91 6.39 23.60 -3.32
C LEU A 91 6.57 22.41 -4.27
N ARG A 92 5.62 21.47 -4.24
CA ARG A 92 5.53 20.35 -5.17
C ARG A 92 4.32 20.49 -6.08
N VAL A 93 4.57 20.47 -7.38
CA VAL A 93 3.55 20.66 -8.42
C VAL A 93 3.51 19.44 -9.34
N GLU A 94 2.40 18.71 -9.28
CA GLU A 94 2.14 17.51 -10.10
C GLU A 94 1.08 17.77 -11.17
N GLY A 95 1.29 18.79 -12.02
CA GLY A 95 0.38 19.11 -13.11
C GLY A 95 0.47 20.57 -13.58
N GLY A 96 -0.32 20.91 -14.61
CA GLY A 96 -0.41 22.27 -15.15
C GLY A 96 -1.70 22.95 -14.70
N PHE A 97 -1.71 23.53 -13.50
CA PHE A 97 -2.93 24.08 -12.89
C PHE A 97 -3.31 25.50 -13.34
N GLY A 98 -2.80 25.95 -14.48
CA GLY A 98 -3.20 27.21 -15.13
C GLY A 98 -2.92 28.47 -14.29
N PRO A 99 -3.76 29.51 -14.41
CA PRO A 99 -3.49 30.83 -13.81
C PRO A 99 -3.28 30.83 -12.30
N SER A 100 -3.89 29.90 -11.56
CA SER A 100 -3.74 29.78 -10.11
C SER A 100 -2.28 29.63 -9.68
N MET A 101 -1.43 29.00 -10.51
CA MET A 101 -0.01 28.85 -10.20
C MET A 101 0.74 30.18 -10.17
N ASN A 102 0.35 31.15 -11.00
CA ASN A 102 0.95 32.48 -10.99
C ASN A 102 0.68 33.17 -9.65
N THR A 103 -0.60 33.17 -9.21
CA THR A 103 -1.02 33.77 -7.94
C THR A 103 -0.33 33.13 -6.73
N ILE A 104 -0.17 31.80 -6.75
CA ILE A 104 0.52 31.08 -5.67
C ILE A 104 1.99 31.50 -5.59
N LEU A 105 2.70 31.49 -6.73
CA LEU A 105 4.13 31.82 -6.77
C LEU A 105 4.40 33.29 -6.45
N GLU A 106 3.52 34.20 -6.88
CA GLU A 106 3.57 35.62 -6.52
C GLU A 106 3.36 35.84 -5.01
N SER A 107 2.50 35.03 -4.37
CA SER A 107 2.20 35.14 -2.94
C SER A 107 3.21 34.41 -2.06
N ALA A 108 4.12 33.61 -2.63
CA ALA A 108 5.04 32.73 -1.91
C ALA A 108 6.51 33.06 -2.20
N PRO A 109 7.00 34.26 -1.79
CA PRO A 109 8.35 34.73 -2.15
C PRO A 109 9.48 33.92 -1.49
N ASN A 110 9.14 33.09 -0.50
CA ASN A 110 10.08 32.36 0.33
C ASN A 110 10.35 30.92 -0.14
N ILE A 111 9.86 30.53 -1.32
CA ILE A 111 10.08 29.21 -1.88
C ILE A 111 11.58 28.99 -2.14
N THR A 112 12.15 28.01 -1.45
CA THR A 112 13.55 27.58 -1.62
C THR A 112 13.65 26.24 -2.35
N GLU A 113 12.62 25.41 -2.30
CA GLU A 113 12.62 24.10 -2.94
C GLU A 113 11.41 23.92 -3.85
N ILE A 114 11.66 23.57 -5.11
CA ILE A 114 10.61 23.35 -6.10
C ILE A 114 10.73 21.93 -6.64
N TYR A 115 9.62 21.20 -6.58
CA TYR A 115 9.43 19.95 -7.29
C TYR A 115 8.48 20.18 -8.47
N LEU A 116 8.95 19.88 -9.68
CA LEU A 116 8.18 19.96 -10.92
C LEU A 116 8.02 18.58 -11.52
N SER A 117 6.77 18.19 -11.77
CA SER A 117 6.45 17.01 -12.58
C SER A 117 6.15 17.41 -14.02
N PHE A 118 6.85 16.78 -14.96
CA PHE A 118 6.56 16.86 -16.40
C PHE A 118 5.48 15.88 -16.85
N ALA A 119 4.88 15.11 -15.92
CA ALA A 119 3.71 14.28 -16.17
C ALA A 119 2.43 15.13 -16.27
N ILE A 120 2.39 16.04 -17.26
CA ILE A 120 1.29 16.97 -17.50
C ILE A 120 0.41 16.45 -18.62
N TRP A 121 -0.88 16.29 -18.31
CA TRP A 121 -1.87 15.76 -19.23
C TRP A 121 -2.43 16.85 -20.15
N SER A 122 -3.02 16.47 -21.28
CA SER A 122 -3.49 17.43 -22.29
C SER A 122 -4.52 18.49 -21.86
N PRO A 123 -5.40 18.30 -20.84
CA PRO A 123 -6.30 19.39 -20.42
C PRO A 123 -5.62 20.43 -19.53
N ASP A 124 -4.40 20.17 -19.07
CA ASP A 124 -3.68 21.06 -18.18
C ASP A 124 -2.88 22.10 -18.97
N THR A 125 -2.79 23.31 -18.42
CA THR A 125 -2.07 24.44 -19.04
C THR A 125 -0.94 24.90 -18.12
N THR A 126 0.24 25.16 -18.68
CA THR A 126 1.44 25.55 -17.92
C THR A 126 1.66 27.05 -17.84
N ASP A 127 0.85 27.87 -18.52
CA ASP A 127 1.03 29.33 -18.62
C ASP A 127 1.24 30.04 -17.28
N GLY A 128 0.41 29.73 -16.28
CA GLY A 128 0.52 30.35 -14.96
C GLY A 128 1.78 29.92 -14.22
N LEU A 129 2.24 28.68 -14.44
CA LEU A 129 3.50 28.18 -13.90
C LEU A 129 4.68 28.88 -14.58
N CYS A 130 4.68 28.98 -15.91
CA CYS A 130 5.71 29.67 -16.70
C CYS A 130 5.84 31.15 -16.32
N LYS A 131 4.72 31.83 -16.01
CA LYS A 131 4.73 33.22 -15.53
C LYS A 131 5.24 33.34 -14.09
N GLY A 132 4.71 32.53 -13.18
CA GLY A 132 5.06 32.61 -11.76
C GLY A 132 6.48 32.16 -11.45
N LEU A 133 7.05 31.21 -12.22
CA LEU A 133 8.42 30.72 -12.01
C LEU A 133 9.49 31.79 -12.24
N LYS A 134 9.14 32.91 -12.88
CA LYS A 134 10.02 34.08 -13.01
C LYS A 134 10.23 34.82 -11.69
N LEU A 135 9.36 34.59 -10.70
CA LEU A 135 9.34 35.26 -9.41
C LEU A 135 10.08 34.49 -8.31
N VAL A 136 10.63 33.31 -8.63
CA VAL A 136 11.30 32.43 -7.66
C VAL A 136 12.80 32.27 -7.98
N ASN A 137 13.60 32.06 -6.94
CA ASN A 137 15.02 31.78 -7.03
C ASN A 137 15.36 30.60 -6.08
N PRO A 138 15.02 29.36 -6.47
CA PRO A 138 15.12 28.19 -5.61
C PRO A 138 16.59 27.80 -5.36
N THR A 139 16.84 27.20 -4.20
CA THR A 139 18.12 26.55 -3.88
C THR A 139 18.17 25.09 -4.34
N ARG A 140 17.00 24.44 -4.43
CA ARG A 140 16.86 23.04 -4.85
C ARG A 140 15.76 22.89 -5.88
N LEU A 141 16.08 22.21 -6.98
CA LEU A 141 15.13 21.81 -8.00
C LEU A 141 15.01 20.28 -8.04
N ILE A 142 13.79 19.77 -7.99
CA ILE A 142 13.48 18.35 -8.18
C ILE A 142 12.70 18.21 -9.48
N LEU A 143 13.24 17.46 -10.44
CA LEU A 143 12.64 17.22 -11.76
C LEU A 143 12.11 15.80 -11.86
N HIS A 144 10.80 15.66 -11.93
CA HIS A 144 10.14 14.37 -12.10
C HIS A 144 9.59 14.24 -13.52
N ASP A 145 9.86 13.11 -14.16
CA ASP A 145 9.34 12.77 -15.49
C ASP A 145 8.57 11.45 -15.45
N VAL A 146 7.80 11.18 -16.50
CA VAL A 146 7.01 9.95 -16.67
C VAL A 146 7.98 8.75 -16.80
N GLU A 147 7.60 7.61 -16.21
CA GLU A 147 8.41 6.38 -16.29
C GLU A 147 8.71 5.97 -17.74
N GLU A 148 9.93 5.44 -17.94
CA GLU A 148 10.50 5.05 -19.24
C GLU A 148 9.61 4.07 -20.05
N SER A 149 8.77 3.31 -19.36
CA SER A 149 7.84 2.34 -19.95
C SER A 149 6.64 2.98 -20.66
N SER A 150 6.36 4.26 -20.41
CA SER A 150 5.25 4.97 -21.02
C SER A 150 5.76 5.94 -22.10
N PRO A 151 5.25 5.88 -23.35
CA PRO A 151 5.65 6.82 -24.38
C PRO A 151 5.34 8.24 -23.88
N ALA A 152 6.39 9.05 -23.73
CA ALA A 152 6.25 10.42 -23.25
C ALA A 152 5.16 11.13 -24.06
N PRO A 153 4.12 11.70 -23.40
CA PRO A 153 3.10 12.43 -24.13
C PRO A 153 3.78 13.55 -24.92
N LYS A 154 3.57 13.60 -26.24
CA LYS A 154 3.97 14.76 -27.06
C LYS A 154 3.04 15.93 -26.71
N ASN A 155 3.26 16.54 -25.56
CA ASN A 155 2.46 17.64 -25.04
C ASN A 155 3.25 18.95 -25.21
N GLN A 156 2.70 19.88 -25.98
CA GLN A 156 3.29 21.20 -26.17
C GLN A 156 3.46 21.94 -24.83
N ALA A 157 2.50 21.82 -23.90
CA ALA A 157 2.58 22.49 -22.60
C ALA A 157 3.77 22.01 -21.75
N VAL A 158 4.16 20.73 -21.88
CA VAL A 158 5.37 20.19 -21.22
C VAL A 158 6.63 20.76 -21.86
N THR A 159 6.63 20.86 -23.19
CA THR A 159 7.73 21.47 -23.95
C THR A 159 7.91 22.94 -23.57
N ASP A 160 6.82 23.72 -23.57
CA ASP A 160 6.83 25.14 -23.21
C ASP A 160 7.29 25.36 -21.76
N LEU A 161 6.89 24.49 -20.84
CA LEU A 161 7.35 24.54 -19.46
C LEU A 161 8.84 24.23 -19.36
N ALA A 162 9.31 23.17 -20.01
CA ALA A 162 10.73 22.81 -20.00
C ALA A 162 11.60 23.92 -20.61
N ASP A 163 11.17 24.50 -21.73
CA ASP A 163 11.89 25.60 -22.40
C ASP A 163 11.86 26.88 -21.54
N THR A 164 10.73 27.17 -20.87
CA THR A 164 10.64 28.28 -19.92
C THR A 164 11.58 28.07 -18.73
N VAL A 165 11.56 26.89 -18.12
CA VAL A 165 12.45 26.58 -16.99
C VAL A 165 13.92 26.68 -17.42
N ALA A 166 14.27 26.10 -18.57
CA ALA A 166 15.63 26.19 -19.12
C ALA A 166 16.07 27.65 -19.33
N GLY A 167 15.18 28.51 -19.83
CA GLY A 167 15.44 29.95 -19.98
C GLY A 167 15.57 30.72 -18.65
N LEU A 168 14.95 30.24 -17.57
CA LEU A 168 15.01 30.87 -16.25
C LEU A 168 16.18 30.40 -15.40
N VAL A 169 16.68 29.19 -15.62
CA VAL A 169 17.80 28.62 -14.87
C VAL A 169 19.01 29.57 -14.73
N PRO A 170 19.46 30.32 -15.76
CA PRO A 170 20.53 31.31 -15.60
C PRO A 170 20.23 32.43 -14.59
N THR A 171 18.96 32.73 -14.33
CA THR A 171 18.53 33.74 -13.33
C THR A 171 18.44 33.16 -11.91
N TRP A 172 18.45 31.85 -11.76
CA TRP A 172 18.37 31.16 -10.47
C TRP A 172 19.75 31.05 -9.82
N THR A 173 20.27 32.20 -9.38
CA THR A 173 21.61 32.33 -8.78
C THR A 173 21.82 31.54 -7.50
N ARG A 174 20.75 30.99 -6.90
CA ARG A 174 20.81 30.19 -5.67
C ARG A 174 20.75 28.69 -5.93
N LEU A 175 20.54 28.24 -7.17
CA LEU A 175 20.32 26.82 -7.48
C LEU A 175 21.62 26.01 -7.35
N THR A 176 21.80 25.37 -6.18
CA THR A 176 22.98 24.55 -5.88
C THR A 176 22.67 23.06 -5.82
N THR A 177 21.39 22.66 -5.76
CA THR A 177 20.99 21.25 -5.63
C THR A 177 20.00 20.84 -6.71
N LEU A 178 20.28 19.71 -7.37
CA LEU A 178 19.41 19.08 -8.36
C LEU A 178 19.03 17.67 -7.92
N HIS A 179 17.74 17.33 -8.01
CA HIS A 179 17.22 16.00 -7.71
C HIS A 179 16.51 15.42 -8.93
N CYS A 180 17.01 14.28 -9.41
CA CYS A 180 16.47 13.54 -10.54
C CYS A 180 16.02 12.16 -10.04
N PRO A 181 14.82 12.01 -9.46
CA PRO A 181 14.40 10.77 -8.84
C PRO A 181 14.09 9.65 -9.85
N ASN A 182 13.86 9.98 -11.13
CA ASN A 182 13.47 9.05 -12.19
C ASN A 182 14.39 9.09 -13.40
N TYR A 183 14.08 8.23 -14.38
CA TYR A 183 14.56 8.36 -15.74
C TYR A 183 14.09 9.70 -16.32
N LEU A 184 15.00 10.37 -17.03
CA LEU A 184 14.78 11.72 -17.53
C LEU A 184 14.43 11.62 -19.01
N GLY A 185 13.23 12.06 -19.37
CA GLY A 185 12.84 12.27 -20.74
C GLY A 185 13.44 13.55 -21.32
N GLN A 186 13.15 13.79 -22.59
CA GLN A 186 13.65 14.96 -23.32
C GLN A 186 13.35 16.32 -22.63
N PRO A 187 12.16 16.56 -22.05
CA PRO A 187 11.88 17.84 -21.37
C PRO A 187 12.84 18.10 -20.20
N ALA A 188 13.07 17.11 -19.34
CA ALA A 188 13.97 17.26 -18.20
C ALA A 188 15.43 17.43 -18.66
N LEU A 189 15.85 16.71 -19.71
CA LEU A 189 17.21 16.83 -20.26
C LEU A 189 17.52 18.24 -20.78
N ARG A 190 16.54 18.96 -21.34
CA ARG A 190 16.72 20.37 -21.75
C ARG A 190 17.03 21.27 -20.57
N VAL A 191 16.25 21.14 -19.48
CA VAL A 191 16.48 21.89 -18.24
C VAL A 191 17.86 21.56 -17.65
N ILE A 192 18.24 20.28 -17.65
CA ILE A 192 19.56 19.84 -17.19
C ILE A 192 20.70 20.46 -18.00
N GLY A 193 20.55 20.54 -19.33
CA GLY A 193 21.52 21.23 -20.17
C GLY A 193 21.71 22.69 -19.77
N ALA A 194 20.61 23.42 -19.52
CA ALA A 194 20.68 24.79 -19.03
C ALA A 194 21.34 24.89 -17.65
N ILE A 195 21.06 23.95 -16.74
CA ILE A 195 21.68 23.91 -15.40
C ILE A 195 23.19 23.71 -15.52
N ALA A 196 23.64 22.82 -16.41
CA ALA A 196 25.06 22.55 -16.61
C ALA A 196 25.87 23.80 -17.01
N GLU A 197 25.26 24.70 -17.77
CA GLU A 197 25.90 25.95 -18.22
C GLU A 197 26.05 26.99 -17.10
N THR A 198 25.25 26.93 -16.03
CA THR A 198 25.33 27.89 -14.92
C THR A 198 26.58 27.73 -14.05
N LYS A 199 27.14 26.51 -13.98
CA LYS A 199 28.31 26.17 -13.15
C LYS A 199 28.13 26.44 -11.65
N LEU A 200 26.88 26.46 -11.15
CA LEU A 200 26.57 26.70 -9.73
C LEU A 200 26.28 25.43 -8.94
N LEU A 201 26.11 24.29 -9.62
CA LEU A 201 25.61 23.07 -8.99
C LEU A 201 26.67 22.44 -8.06
N GLU A 202 26.27 22.16 -6.82
CA GLU A 202 27.12 21.53 -5.80
C GLU A 202 26.70 20.08 -5.50
N SER A 203 25.39 19.79 -5.53
CA SER A 203 24.83 18.51 -5.09
C SER A 203 23.85 17.96 -6.13
N VAL A 204 24.02 16.70 -6.53
CA VAL A 204 23.10 16.01 -7.44
C VAL A 204 22.57 14.73 -6.83
N PHE A 205 21.27 14.51 -6.88
CA PHE A 205 20.64 13.26 -6.42
C PHE A 205 20.09 12.50 -7.61
N VAL A 206 20.40 11.21 -7.69
CA VAL A 206 20.08 10.32 -8.82
C VAL A 206 19.54 8.98 -8.30
N PRO A 207 18.80 8.20 -9.10
CA PRO A 207 18.20 6.98 -8.61
C PRO A 207 19.20 5.84 -8.52
N SER A 208 20.17 5.77 -9.43
CA SER A 208 21.03 4.60 -9.59
C SER A 208 22.50 4.93 -9.86
N ASN A 209 23.35 3.91 -9.71
CA ASN A 209 24.80 4.01 -9.92
C ASN A 209 25.16 4.52 -11.33
N HIS A 210 24.51 3.98 -12.37
CA HIS A 210 24.73 4.42 -13.75
C HIS A 210 24.37 5.90 -13.95
N ARG A 211 23.33 6.38 -13.26
CA ARG A 211 22.93 7.78 -13.32
C ARG A 211 23.91 8.70 -12.59
N ALA A 212 24.64 8.20 -11.59
CA ALA A 212 25.71 8.98 -10.96
C ALA A 212 26.86 9.25 -11.94
N ILE A 213 27.25 8.24 -12.73
CA ILE A 213 28.26 8.39 -13.79
C ILE A 213 27.78 9.41 -14.83
N TRP A 214 26.54 9.26 -15.30
CA TRP A 214 25.93 10.21 -16.24
C TRP A 214 25.91 11.64 -15.66
N ALA A 215 25.47 11.84 -14.42
CA ALA A 215 25.42 13.16 -13.80
C ALA A 215 26.82 13.80 -13.72
N PHE A 216 27.83 13.01 -13.33
CA PHE A 216 29.22 13.48 -13.30
C PHE A 216 29.71 13.95 -14.68
N GLN A 217 29.34 13.23 -15.74
CA GLN A 217 29.70 13.58 -17.12
C GLN A 217 28.92 14.79 -17.65
N GLN A 218 27.67 15.00 -17.22
CA GLN A 218 26.85 16.14 -17.66
C GLN A 218 27.23 17.45 -16.99
N PHE A 219 27.86 17.41 -15.81
CA PHE A 219 28.20 18.60 -15.04
C PHE A 219 29.72 18.77 -14.83
N PRO A 220 30.57 18.67 -15.88
CA PRO A 220 32.02 18.63 -15.72
C PRO A 220 32.60 19.97 -15.21
N ARG A 221 31.88 21.07 -15.42
CA ARG A 221 32.28 22.44 -15.04
C ARG A 221 31.63 22.92 -13.74
N CYS A 222 30.74 22.13 -13.14
CA CYS A 222 30.11 22.49 -11.88
C CYS A 222 31.01 22.12 -10.69
N PRO A 223 31.00 22.89 -9.59
CA PRO A 223 31.75 22.59 -8.37
C PRO A 223 31.06 21.47 -7.55
N LEU A 224 30.84 20.31 -8.17
CA LEU A 224 30.16 19.18 -7.54
C LEU A 224 30.93 18.70 -6.31
N LYS A 225 30.27 18.80 -5.15
CA LYS A 225 30.72 18.29 -3.85
C LYS A 225 30.15 16.90 -3.59
N THR A 226 28.90 16.65 -3.98
CA THR A 226 28.24 15.36 -3.74
C THR A 226 27.37 14.89 -4.91
N ILE A 227 27.40 13.58 -5.16
CA ILE A 227 26.42 12.88 -5.99
C ILE A 227 25.77 11.79 -5.15
N HIS A 228 24.50 11.98 -4.79
CA HIS A 228 23.73 11.08 -3.94
C HIS A 228 22.95 10.05 -4.76
N VAL A 229 23.24 8.76 -4.57
CA VAL A 229 22.47 7.66 -5.16
C VAL A 229 21.36 7.23 -4.20
N THR A 230 20.12 7.47 -4.57
CA THR A 230 18.94 7.24 -3.72
C THR A 230 18.47 5.78 -3.68
N TRP A 231 18.69 5.01 -4.75
CA TRP A 231 18.32 3.59 -4.86
C TRP A 231 19.51 2.77 -5.37
N PRO A 232 20.57 2.59 -4.56
CA PRO A 232 21.70 1.80 -4.99
C PRO A 232 21.24 0.37 -5.28
N TYR A 233 21.66 -0.16 -6.44
CA TYR A 233 21.69 -1.60 -6.64
C TYR A 233 22.48 -2.26 -5.50
N GLY A 234 22.15 -3.52 -5.18
CA GLY A 234 22.71 -4.25 -4.03
C GLY A 234 24.24 -4.13 -3.91
N ALA A 235 24.78 -4.38 -2.70
CA ALA A 235 26.19 -4.13 -2.37
C ALA A 235 27.17 -4.69 -3.42
N GLU A 236 26.89 -5.88 -3.96
CA GLU A 236 27.69 -6.55 -5.00
C GLU A 236 27.78 -5.75 -6.32
N LEU A 237 26.72 -5.04 -6.70
CA LEU A 237 26.70 -4.21 -7.92
C LEU A 237 27.39 -2.86 -7.73
N LYS A 238 27.65 -2.43 -6.48
CA LYS A 238 28.39 -1.18 -6.23
C LYS A 238 29.83 -1.29 -6.70
N GLU A 239 30.52 -2.35 -6.30
CA GLU A 239 31.92 -2.55 -6.68
C GLU A 239 32.07 -2.76 -8.19
N PHE A 240 31.13 -3.49 -8.80
CA PHE A 240 31.16 -3.74 -10.23
C PHE A 240 30.98 -2.47 -11.07
N VAL A 241 29.96 -1.66 -10.78
CA VAL A 241 29.65 -0.47 -11.61
C VAL A 241 30.72 0.62 -11.48
N PHE A 242 31.38 0.72 -10.33
CA PHE A 242 32.37 1.76 -10.07
C PHE A 242 33.82 1.28 -10.19
N LYS A 243 34.10 0.04 -10.59
CA LYS A 243 35.47 -0.47 -10.68
C LYS A 243 36.37 0.48 -11.47
N ASP A 244 35.91 0.87 -12.65
CA ASP A 244 36.64 1.72 -13.61
C ASP A 244 36.16 3.18 -13.61
N ALA A 245 35.37 3.59 -12.61
CA ALA A 245 34.90 4.97 -12.51
C ALA A 245 36.02 5.94 -12.12
N ASP A 246 35.91 7.16 -12.63
CA ASP A 246 36.82 8.28 -12.34
C ASP A 246 37.05 8.43 -10.81
N PRO A 247 38.30 8.52 -10.34
CA PRO A 247 38.60 8.71 -8.91
C PRO A 247 37.90 9.92 -8.27
N LYS A 248 37.71 11.01 -9.03
CA LYS A 248 36.99 12.20 -8.57
C LYS A 248 35.51 11.91 -8.36
N LEU A 249 34.89 11.10 -9.23
CA LEU A 249 33.52 10.63 -9.02
C LEU A 249 33.42 9.80 -7.74
N LYS A 250 34.33 8.84 -7.53
CA LYS A 250 34.35 8.01 -6.32
C LYS A 250 34.45 8.86 -5.03
N ALA A 251 35.21 9.95 -5.06
CA ALA A 251 35.40 10.84 -3.91
C ALA A 251 34.14 11.64 -3.53
N ILE A 252 33.28 11.96 -4.49
CA ILE A 252 32.06 12.75 -4.26
C ILE A 252 30.79 11.89 -4.20
N LEU A 253 30.89 10.60 -4.50
CA LEU A 253 29.75 9.69 -4.53
C LEU A 253 29.29 9.36 -3.10
N GLN A 254 28.02 9.62 -2.83
CA GLN A 254 27.36 9.26 -1.59
C GLN A 254 26.19 8.33 -1.89
N PHE A 255 26.00 7.31 -1.06
CA PHE A 255 24.84 6.45 -1.17
C PHE A 255 23.86 6.83 -0.08
N SER A 256 22.60 7.04 -0.44
CA SER A 256 21.52 7.01 0.54
C SER A 256 21.56 5.63 1.18
N ARG A 257 22.19 5.56 2.35
CA ARG A 257 22.23 4.33 3.13
C ARG A 257 20.78 4.02 3.44
N LEU A 258 20.30 2.88 2.95
CA LEU A 258 19.02 2.29 3.38
C LEU A 258 19.12 1.78 4.83
N GLU A 259 20.28 1.96 5.47
CA GLU A 259 20.34 2.01 6.92
C GLU A 259 19.35 3.06 7.36
N LYS A 260 18.34 2.63 8.13
CA LYS A 260 17.51 3.50 8.94
C LYS A 260 18.41 4.65 9.39
N LYS A 261 18.23 5.86 8.84
CA LYS A 261 18.73 7.05 9.52
C LYS A 261 18.39 6.79 11.00
N PRO A 262 19.35 6.70 11.95
CA PRO A 262 18.98 6.77 13.36
C PRO A 262 18.04 7.96 13.39
N ALA A 263 16.77 7.70 13.78
CA ALA A 263 15.65 8.59 13.56
C ALA A 263 16.20 10.00 13.66
N GLU A 264 16.19 10.75 12.54
CA GLU A 264 16.85 12.07 12.46
C GLU A 264 16.74 12.67 13.83
N GLU A 265 17.86 13.02 14.46
CA GLU A 265 17.86 13.67 15.77
C GLU A 265 16.89 14.84 15.64
N HIS A 266 15.62 14.56 15.92
CA HIS A 266 14.62 15.52 16.28
C HIS A 266 15.34 16.18 17.43
N ASP A 267 15.65 17.47 17.27
CA ASP A 267 16.26 18.31 18.29
C ASP A 267 15.80 17.75 19.63
N ILE A 268 16.70 17.00 20.29
CA ILE A 268 16.32 16.26 21.47
C ILE A 268 15.82 17.34 22.40
N ILE A 269 14.50 17.33 22.64
CA ILE A 269 13.84 18.31 23.47
C ILE A 269 14.71 18.45 24.73
N GLN A 270 15.20 19.67 24.99
CA GLN A 270 15.62 19.98 26.35
C GLN A 270 14.41 19.64 27.21
N PRO A 271 14.48 18.61 28.08
CA PRO A 271 13.35 18.20 28.88
C PRO A 271 12.80 19.43 29.57
N SER A 272 11.47 19.47 29.78
CA SER A 272 10.77 20.43 30.64
C SER A 272 11.75 21.10 31.61
N LEU A 273 11.80 22.44 31.66
CA LEU A 273 12.67 23.21 32.57
C LEU A 273 12.58 22.72 34.03
N ASN A 274 11.52 21.98 34.37
CA ASN A 274 11.48 21.08 35.51
C ASN A 274 11.88 19.63 35.11
N PRO A 275 13.12 19.18 35.39
CA PRO A 275 13.57 17.81 35.15
C PRO A 275 12.80 16.76 35.98
N PHE A 276 11.94 17.19 36.90
CA PHE A 276 11.12 16.34 37.77
C PHE A 276 9.66 16.22 37.32
N TYR A 277 9.26 16.78 36.17
CA TYR A 277 7.89 16.60 35.66
C TYR A 277 7.66 15.13 35.27
N VAL A 278 6.83 14.43 36.05
CA VAL A 278 6.37 13.08 35.75
C VAL A 278 4.93 13.17 35.26
N PRO A 279 4.64 12.88 33.98
CA PRO A 279 3.28 12.87 33.46
C PRO A 279 2.37 12.00 34.34
N MET A 280 1.21 12.56 34.72
CA MET A 280 0.20 11.88 35.55
C MET A 280 0.65 11.50 36.98
N HIS A 281 1.69 12.11 37.56
CA HIS A 281 2.15 11.80 38.92
C HIS A 281 1.04 11.81 39.99
N GLY A 282 0.06 12.72 39.87
CA GLY A 282 -1.07 12.82 40.80
C GLY A 282 -2.26 11.90 40.50
N ALA A 283 -2.24 11.14 39.40
CA ALA A 283 -3.31 10.21 39.05
C ALA A 283 -3.16 8.87 39.78
N ARG A 284 -4.27 8.17 40.04
CA ARG A 284 -4.23 6.81 40.61
C ARG A 284 -3.51 5.83 39.66
N PRO A 285 -2.72 4.85 40.17
CA PRO A 285 -1.98 3.91 39.32
C PRO A 285 -2.85 3.18 38.29
N GLU A 286 -4.09 2.83 38.63
CA GLU A 286 -5.01 2.13 37.73
C GLU A 286 -5.42 3.01 36.54
N LEU A 287 -5.62 4.31 36.79
CA LEU A 287 -5.93 5.27 35.74
C LEU A 287 -4.70 5.52 34.85
N GLN A 288 -3.51 5.64 35.45
CA GLN A 288 -2.26 5.75 34.69
C GLN A 288 -2.07 4.53 33.77
N ASP A 289 -2.28 3.34 34.31
CA ASP A 289 -2.19 2.08 33.57
C ASP A 289 -3.23 1.99 32.47
N ALA A 290 -4.48 2.37 32.73
CA ALA A 290 -5.54 2.37 31.73
C ALA A 290 -5.22 3.33 30.56
N VAL A 291 -4.79 4.56 30.88
CA VAL A 291 -4.40 5.55 29.89
C VAL A 291 -3.20 5.08 29.09
N TRP A 292 -2.11 4.65 29.74
CA TRP A 292 -0.90 4.19 29.05
C TRP A 292 -1.13 2.90 28.27
N SER A 293 -1.95 1.98 28.77
CA SER A 293 -2.34 0.77 28.02
C SER A 293 -3.10 1.15 26.76
N ARG A 294 -3.99 2.16 26.82
CA ARG A 294 -4.73 2.63 25.63
C ARG A 294 -3.81 3.36 24.65
N VAL A 295 -2.89 4.18 25.13
CA VAL A 295 -1.88 4.84 24.29
C VAL A 295 -0.98 3.80 23.61
N LEU A 296 -0.44 2.85 24.38
CA LEU A 296 0.38 1.76 23.85
C LEU A 296 -0.42 0.86 22.91
N TYR A 297 -1.71 0.63 23.18
CA TYR A 297 -2.60 -0.10 22.28
C TYR A 297 -2.70 0.60 20.92
N PHE A 298 -2.83 1.93 20.88
CA PHE A 298 -2.82 2.65 19.61
C PHE A 298 -1.42 2.71 18.96
N ALA A 299 -0.37 2.90 19.76
CA ALA A 299 1.00 3.05 19.28
C ALA A 299 1.62 1.73 18.76
N MET A 300 1.41 0.63 19.49
CA MET A 300 1.87 -0.72 19.17
C MET A 300 0.88 -1.47 18.25
N ARG A 301 -0.35 -0.94 18.14
CA ARG A 301 -1.49 -1.31 17.30
C ARG A 301 -2.60 -2.14 17.96
N CYS A 302 -3.79 -1.70 17.54
CA CYS A 302 -5.13 -2.18 17.74
C CYS A 302 -5.44 -3.40 16.83
N PRO A 303 -5.77 -4.58 17.41
CA PRO A 303 -6.24 -5.77 16.69
C PRO A 303 -7.57 -5.58 15.94
N GLU A 304 -8.35 -4.54 16.21
CA GLU A 304 -9.60 -4.26 15.45
C GLU A 304 -9.30 -3.85 13.99
N ARG A 305 -8.03 -3.56 13.65
CA ARG A 305 -7.55 -3.45 12.25
C ARG A 305 -7.03 -4.78 11.69
N ALA A 306 -6.95 -5.84 12.49
CA ALA A 306 -6.64 -7.19 12.06
C ALA A 306 -7.86 -7.91 11.46
N ASP A 307 -9.09 -7.45 11.73
CA ASP A 307 -10.27 -7.94 10.99
C ASP A 307 -10.16 -7.62 9.49
N SER A 308 -9.42 -6.56 9.13
CA SER A 308 -8.92 -6.32 7.77
C SER A 308 -7.54 -6.95 7.53
N PHE A 309 -7.39 -8.24 7.80
CA PHE A 309 -6.25 -9.04 7.34
C PHE A 309 -6.40 -9.32 5.83
N PRO A 310 -5.99 -8.39 4.93
CA PRO A 310 -5.17 -8.88 3.82
C PRO A 310 -3.98 -7.99 3.37
N ALA A 311 -3.14 -8.67 2.59
CA ALA A 311 -2.15 -8.21 1.60
C ALA A 311 -0.77 -7.74 2.04
N ALA A 312 -0.60 -6.65 2.80
CA ALA A 312 0.77 -6.17 3.08
C ALA A 312 0.79 -5.43 4.40
N VAL A 313 1.50 -5.98 5.37
CA VAL A 313 1.95 -5.19 6.50
C VAL A 313 3.23 -4.51 6.02
N PRO A 314 3.20 -3.24 5.54
CA PRO A 314 4.39 -2.58 5.04
C PRO A 314 5.43 -2.55 6.16
N ASN A 315 6.64 -3.03 5.86
CA ASN A 315 7.86 -3.06 6.68
C ASN A 315 7.77 -2.15 7.94
N ARG A 316 7.17 -2.67 9.02
CA ARG A 316 6.79 -1.84 10.17
C ARG A 316 8.02 -1.60 11.05
N LYS A 317 8.17 -0.36 11.53
CA LYS A 317 9.08 -0.06 12.65
C LYS A 317 8.71 -0.99 13.81
N SER A 318 9.70 -1.67 14.37
CA SER A 318 9.55 -2.58 15.51
C SER A 318 8.79 -1.88 16.65
N SER A 319 7.87 -2.58 17.31
CA SER A 319 7.19 -2.10 18.53
C SER A 319 8.07 -2.23 19.79
N LEU A 320 9.22 -2.90 19.67
CA LEU A 320 10.17 -3.10 20.76
C LEU A 320 10.69 -1.80 21.40
N PRO A 321 10.98 -0.70 20.66
CA PRO A 321 11.45 0.54 21.28
C PRO A 321 10.50 1.08 22.35
N PHE A 322 9.17 0.89 22.22
CA PHE A 322 8.22 1.29 23.25
C PHE A 322 8.44 0.52 24.55
N LEU A 323 8.73 -0.78 24.48
CA LEU A 323 8.98 -1.61 25.66
C LEU A 323 10.28 -1.26 26.38
N LEU A 324 11.21 -0.61 25.69
CA LEU A 324 12.51 -0.20 26.23
C LEU A 324 12.46 1.19 26.90
N VAL A 325 11.32 1.90 26.87
CA VAL A 325 11.18 3.23 27.46
C VAL A 325 11.22 3.19 28.99
N SER A 326 10.46 2.28 29.62
CA SER A 326 10.37 2.17 31.08
C SER A 326 9.84 0.81 31.51
N LYS A 327 9.98 0.49 32.81
CA LYS A 327 9.37 -0.73 33.39
C LYS A 327 7.84 -0.74 33.24
N THR A 328 7.19 0.43 33.30
CA THR A 328 5.73 0.55 33.08
C THR A 328 5.38 0.23 31.64
N PHE A 329 6.12 0.79 30.67
CA PHE A 329 5.87 0.51 29.26
C PHE A 329 6.18 -0.95 28.90
N LEU A 330 7.23 -1.54 29.49
CA LEU A 330 7.48 -2.97 29.38
C LEU A 330 6.28 -3.76 29.91
N ARG A 331 5.81 -3.50 31.13
CA ARG A 331 4.69 -4.22 31.75
C ARG A 331 3.39 -4.10 30.95
N LEU A 332 3.02 -2.88 30.54
CA LEU A 332 1.76 -2.61 29.84
C LEU A 332 1.81 -2.96 28.35
N GLY A 333 2.97 -2.81 27.72
CA GLY A 333 3.15 -3.10 26.29
C GLY A 333 3.43 -4.56 25.99
N THR A 334 3.95 -5.34 26.94
CA THR A 334 4.25 -6.77 26.74
C THR A 334 3.01 -7.60 26.35
N PRO A 335 1.83 -7.47 27.01
CA PRO A 335 0.62 -8.14 26.55
C PRO A 335 0.27 -7.79 25.10
N LEU A 336 0.41 -6.51 24.71
CA LEU A 336 0.11 -6.02 23.37
C LEU A 336 1.10 -6.53 22.32
N LEU A 337 2.37 -6.68 22.68
CA LEU A 337 3.39 -7.29 21.82
C LEU A 337 3.05 -8.75 21.52
N TYR A 338 2.59 -9.49 22.52
CA TYR A 338 2.30 -10.93 22.40
C TYR A 338 0.92 -11.24 21.84
N ASP A 339 -0.02 -10.30 21.90
CA ASP A 339 -1.36 -10.46 21.34
C ASP A 339 -1.35 -10.77 19.84
N SER A 340 -0.42 -10.14 19.09
CA SER A 340 -0.25 -10.33 17.65
C SER A 340 1.23 -10.48 17.26
N VAL A 341 1.70 -11.72 17.14
CA VAL A 341 3.09 -12.04 16.81
C VAL A 341 3.29 -12.12 15.29
N VAL A 342 4.25 -11.34 14.77
CA VAL A 342 4.66 -11.39 13.35
C VAL A 342 6.14 -11.79 13.23
N VAL A 343 6.41 -12.89 12.54
CA VAL A 343 7.76 -13.44 12.34
C VAL A 343 8.15 -13.32 10.86
N ASP A 344 9.16 -12.51 10.56
CA ASP A 344 9.77 -12.44 9.22
C ASP A 344 11.17 -13.08 9.21
N SER A 345 11.44 -13.75 8.09
CA SER A 345 12.38 -14.82 7.78
C SER A 345 13.88 -14.56 7.93
N ARG A 346 14.34 -13.40 8.43
CA ARG A 346 15.79 -13.12 8.49
C ARG A 346 16.38 -12.92 9.89
N HIS A 347 15.61 -12.48 10.89
CA HIS A 347 16.19 -12.02 12.17
C HIS A 347 15.44 -12.50 13.43
N ASN A 348 14.30 -13.18 13.28
CA ASN A 348 13.42 -13.50 14.42
C ASN A 348 13.57 -14.92 14.98
N PHE A 349 14.50 -15.74 14.46
CA PHE A 349 14.74 -17.09 14.98
C PHE A 349 15.11 -17.08 16.47
N ARG A 350 15.88 -16.08 16.93
CA ARG A 350 16.20 -15.91 18.36
C ARG A 350 14.98 -15.53 19.21
N ALA A 351 14.12 -14.62 18.75
CA ALA A 351 12.90 -14.26 19.46
C ALA A 351 11.94 -15.46 19.58
N VAL A 352 11.86 -16.26 18.51
CA VAL A 352 11.13 -17.53 18.42
C VAL A 352 11.67 -18.58 19.40
N VAL A 353 12.99 -18.73 19.48
CA VAL A 353 13.66 -19.55 20.49
C VAL A 353 13.27 -19.06 21.88
N THR A 354 13.29 -17.74 22.14
CA THR A 354 12.84 -17.19 23.42
C THR A 354 11.39 -17.54 23.76
N PHE A 355 10.46 -17.54 22.79
CA PHE A 355 9.08 -18.01 23.02
C PHE A 355 9.00 -19.47 23.44
N ALA A 356 9.80 -20.34 22.82
CA ALA A 356 9.82 -21.77 23.13
C ALA A 356 10.47 -22.07 24.49
N PHE A 357 11.49 -21.31 24.88
CA PHE A 357 12.23 -21.50 26.14
C PHE A 357 11.63 -20.72 27.32
N HIS A 358 10.88 -19.65 27.07
CA HIS A 358 10.17 -18.86 28.08
C HIS A 358 8.71 -18.73 27.64
N PRO A 359 7.94 -19.84 27.66
CA PRO A 359 6.53 -19.79 27.30
C PRO A 359 5.88 -18.71 28.17
N PRO A 360 5.24 -17.69 27.58
CA PRO A 360 4.52 -16.69 28.36
C PRO A 360 3.32 -17.40 28.97
N LYS A 361 3.50 -18.09 30.10
CA LYS A 361 2.39 -18.66 30.88
C LYS A 361 1.37 -17.59 31.27
N ALA A 362 1.72 -16.30 31.13
CA ALA A 362 0.91 -15.15 31.50
C ALA A 362 0.22 -14.41 30.34
N TYR A 363 0.57 -14.63 29.05
CA TYR A 363 0.02 -13.80 27.96
C TYR A 363 -0.63 -14.63 26.84
N PRO A 364 -1.92 -14.40 26.52
CA PRO A 364 -2.61 -15.07 25.43
C PRO A 364 -2.08 -14.57 24.08
N ILE A 365 -1.65 -15.48 23.20
CA ILE A 365 -1.31 -15.15 21.81
C ILE A 365 -2.59 -15.31 21.00
N ARG A 366 -3.18 -14.22 20.51
CA ARG A 366 -4.45 -14.26 19.76
C ARG A 366 -4.22 -14.33 18.25
N ALA A 367 -3.16 -13.73 17.74
CA ALA A 367 -2.82 -13.77 16.31
C ALA A 367 -1.35 -14.13 16.10
N PHE A 368 -1.10 -15.02 15.15
CA PHE A 368 0.24 -15.40 14.73
C PHE A 368 0.36 -15.33 13.21
N ARG A 369 1.36 -14.58 12.72
CA ARG A 369 1.77 -14.57 11.31
C ARG A 369 3.25 -14.91 11.17
N GLY A 370 3.61 -15.86 10.32
CA GLY A 370 5.00 -16.25 10.13
C GLY A 370 5.36 -16.59 8.69
N LEU A 371 6.42 -15.97 8.17
CA LEU A 371 7.12 -16.45 6.98
C LEU A 371 8.25 -17.40 7.41
N ILE A 372 8.06 -18.69 7.21
CA ILE A 372 8.98 -19.72 7.69
C ILE A 372 9.78 -20.28 6.52
N ARG A 373 11.11 -20.17 6.61
CA ARG A 373 12.06 -20.72 5.64
C ARG A 373 12.81 -21.90 6.26
N GLY A 374 12.43 -23.12 5.91
CA GLY A 374 13.03 -24.36 6.44
C GLY A 374 12.71 -24.63 7.91
N GLY A 375 12.80 -25.90 8.34
CA GLY A 375 12.62 -26.29 9.75
C GLY A 375 11.25 -25.95 10.38
N ALA A 376 10.20 -25.82 9.56
CA ALA A 376 8.94 -25.19 9.97
C ALA A 376 8.11 -26.02 10.97
N ALA A 377 8.21 -27.35 10.88
CA ALA A 377 7.41 -28.25 11.71
C ALA A 377 7.68 -28.01 13.22
N GLY A 378 8.93 -28.13 13.67
CA GLY A 378 9.26 -27.95 15.09
C GLY A 378 8.94 -26.56 15.62
N PHE A 379 9.03 -25.54 14.78
CA PHE A 379 8.65 -24.17 15.16
C PHE A 379 7.14 -24.03 15.37
N LEU A 380 6.36 -24.47 14.40
CA LEU A 380 4.91 -24.40 14.46
C LEU A 380 4.37 -25.19 15.66
N ASP A 381 5.02 -26.30 15.99
CA ASP A 381 4.69 -27.11 17.17
C ASP A 381 4.82 -26.30 18.47
N GLY A 382 5.90 -25.53 18.61
CA GLY A 382 6.11 -24.65 19.76
C GLY A 382 5.06 -23.55 19.87
N VAL A 383 4.69 -22.93 18.75
CA VAL A 383 3.62 -21.90 18.70
C VAL A 383 2.27 -22.52 19.05
N ILE A 384 1.90 -23.62 18.41
CA ILE A 384 0.63 -24.32 18.66
C ILE A 384 0.57 -24.78 20.12
N HIS A 385 1.65 -25.36 20.64
CA HIS A 385 1.69 -25.82 22.03
C HIS A 385 1.49 -24.65 23.01
N SER A 386 2.13 -23.50 22.77
CA SER A 386 2.07 -22.33 23.66
C SER A 386 0.76 -21.55 23.56
N ALA A 387 0.12 -21.55 22.39
CA ALA A 387 -1.04 -20.70 22.10
C ALA A 387 -2.36 -21.48 21.91
N CYS A 388 -2.38 -22.81 22.11
CA CYS A 388 -3.50 -23.66 21.70
C CYS A 388 -4.89 -23.20 22.14
N ALA A 389 -5.03 -22.69 23.37
CA ALA A 389 -6.31 -22.24 23.90
C ALA A 389 -6.71 -20.81 23.45
N THR A 390 -5.76 -19.98 23.02
CA THR A 390 -5.96 -18.53 22.84
C THR A 390 -5.79 -18.05 21.41
N LEU A 391 -5.17 -18.86 20.54
CA LEU A 391 -4.92 -18.50 19.15
C LEU A 391 -6.22 -18.45 18.36
N VAL A 392 -6.55 -17.25 17.88
CA VAL A 392 -7.74 -16.92 17.08
C VAL A 392 -7.38 -16.83 15.60
N HIS A 393 -6.21 -16.30 15.26
CA HIS A 393 -5.75 -16.13 13.87
C HIS A 393 -4.38 -16.77 13.65
N LEU A 394 -4.27 -17.59 12.60
CA LEU A 394 -3.03 -18.24 12.19
C LEU A 394 -2.79 -18.01 10.70
N ASP A 395 -1.75 -17.26 10.33
CA ASP A 395 -1.31 -17.01 8.94
C ASP A 395 0.13 -17.49 8.74
N ILE A 396 0.31 -18.59 8.03
CA ILE A 396 1.61 -19.21 7.80
C ILE A 396 1.95 -19.15 6.33
N GLU A 397 3.14 -18.66 6.01
CA GLU A 397 3.74 -18.76 4.68
C GLU A 397 4.99 -19.63 4.74
N LEU A 398 5.00 -20.73 3.98
CA LEU A 398 6.12 -21.67 3.90
C LEU A 398 6.82 -21.51 2.56
N SER A 399 8.12 -21.23 2.59
CA SER A 399 8.92 -21.10 1.34
C SER A 399 9.35 -22.44 0.75
N SER A 400 9.32 -23.51 1.54
CA SER A 400 9.70 -24.87 1.15
C SER A 400 8.55 -25.84 1.37
N SER A 401 8.56 -26.96 0.66
CA SER A 401 7.61 -28.04 0.91
C SER A 401 7.78 -28.54 2.35
N GLN A 402 6.71 -28.49 3.14
CA GLN A 402 6.70 -28.91 4.54
C GLN A 402 5.39 -29.61 4.84
N THR A 403 5.48 -30.68 5.63
CA THR A 403 4.30 -31.37 6.16
C THR A 403 4.02 -30.87 7.57
N ILE A 404 2.81 -30.36 7.80
CA ILE A 404 2.31 -30.00 9.13
C ILE A 404 1.47 -31.17 9.65
N SER A 405 1.57 -31.46 10.96
CA SER A 405 0.71 -32.48 11.56
C SER A 405 -0.71 -31.96 11.73
N SER A 406 -1.68 -32.65 11.13
CA SER A 406 -3.10 -32.32 11.33
C SER A 406 -3.50 -32.45 12.81
N ALA A 407 -2.89 -33.39 13.53
CA ALA A 407 -3.09 -33.58 14.97
C ALA A 407 -2.68 -32.36 15.82
N GLN A 408 -1.74 -31.54 15.34
CA GLN A 408 -1.34 -30.31 16.03
C GLN A 408 -2.37 -29.22 15.83
N LEU A 409 -2.85 -29.03 14.59
CA LEU A 409 -3.84 -28.00 14.28
C LEU A 409 -5.15 -28.21 15.05
N ILE A 410 -5.56 -29.46 15.29
CA ILE A 410 -6.75 -29.82 16.09
C ILE A 410 -6.73 -29.23 17.51
N ARG A 411 -5.53 -28.93 18.05
CA ARG A 411 -5.41 -28.34 19.40
C ARG A 411 -5.86 -26.88 19.44
N LEU A 412 -6.00 -26.21 18.30
CA LEU A 412 -6.34 -24.79 18.18
C LEU A 412 -7.87 -24.57 18.23
N ARG A 413 -8.51 -24.86 19.36
CA ARG A 413 -9.99 -24.85 19.49
C ARG A 413 -10.63 -23.47 19.32
N SER A 414 -9.86 -22.41 19.58
CA SER A 414 -10.31 -21.01 19.48
C SER A 414 -10.08 -20.40 18.10
N LEU A 415 -9.58 -21.18 17.13
CA LEU A 415 -9.17 -20.67 15.84
C LEU A 415 -10.37 -20.23 15.00
N GLN A 416 -10.38 -18.96 14.61
CA GLN A 416 -11.40 -18.35 13.76
C GLN A 416 -10.89 -18.11 12.33
N THR A 417 -9.60 -17.84 12.16
CA THR A 417 -8.98 -17.64 10.84
C THR A 417 -7.77 -18.53 10.69
N LEU A 418 -7.76 -19.36 9.64
CA LEU A 418 -6.61 -20.15 9.24
C LEU A 418 -6.21 -19.80 7.81
N ARG A 419 -4.98 -19.33 7.65
CA ARG A 419 -4.35 -19.10 6.36
C ARG A 419 -3.06 -19.89 6.25
N LEU A 420 -2.98 -20.71 5.21
CA LEU A 420 -1.80 -21.47 4.83
C LEU A 420 -1.39 -21.03 3.43
N THR A 421 -0.14 -20.59 3.27
CA THR A 421 0.42 -20.09 2.01
C THR A 421 1.71 -20.85 1.67
N GLY A 422 1.90 -21.21 0.40
CA GLY A 422 3.06 -21.96 -0.08
C GLY A 422 2.79 -23.47 -0.14
N HIS A 423 3.85 -24.26 -0.39
CA HIS A 423 3.77 -25.71 -0.59
C HIS A 423 3.52 -26.48 0.72
N VAL A 424 2.37 -26.24 1.34
CA VAL A 424 1.97 -26.90 2.59
C VAL A 424 1.30 -28.23 2.30
N GLN A 425 1.72 -29.27 3.02
CA GLN A 425 1.07 -30.57 3.10
C GLN A 425 0.55 -30.79 4.51
N LEU A 426 -0.64 -31.38 4.66
CA LEU A 426 -1.13 -31.85 5.95
C LEU A 426 -1.03 -33.38 5.99
N SER A 427 -0.37 -33.90 7.03
CA SER A 427 -0.32 -35.35 7.22
C SER A 427 -1.72 -35.91 7.45
N SER A 428 -2.04 -36.99 6.74
CA SER A 428 -3.35 -37.66 6.78
C SER A 428 -3.21 -39.19 6.66
N SER A 429 -2.35 -39.77 7.51
CA SER A 429 -2.22 -41.24 7.60
C SER A 429 -3.57 -41.90 7.93
N PRO A 430 -3.80 -43.17 7.55
CA PRO A 430 -5.06 -43.85 7.86
C PRO A 430 -5.44 -43.80 9.34
N ALA A 431 -4.47 -43.96 10.25
CA ALA A 431 -4.67 -43.83 11.68
C ALA A 431 -5.04 -42.39 12.10
N GLN A 432 -4.43 -41.38 11.48
CA GLN A 432 -4.82 -39.99 11.70
C GLN A 432 -6.24 -39.71 11.20
N ARG A 433 -6.68 -40.31 10.09
CA ARG A 433 -8.06 -40.14 9.58
C ARG A 433 -9.12 -40.64 10.56
N ILE A 434 -8.82 -41.69 11.32
CA ILE A 434 -9.73 -42.17 12.38
C ILE A 434 -9.82 -41.11 13.47
N ARG A 435 -8.68 -40.64 13.99
CA ARG A 435 -8.65 -39.56 15.01
C ARG A 435 -9.31 -38.26 14.54
N LEU A 436 -9.16 -37.90 13.26
CA LEU A 436 -9.81 -36.72 12.67
C LEU A 436 -11.34 -36.82 12.72
N ARG A 437 -11.91 -38.02 12.70
CA ARG A 437 -13.36 -38.23 12.85
C ARG A 437 -13.81 -38.08 14.30
N ASP A 438 -13.01 -38.59 15.23
CA ASP A 438 -13.31 -38.46 16.67
C ASP A 438 -13.29 -36.98 17.09
N GLU A 439 -12.35 -36.21 16.54
CA GLU A 439 -12.15 -34.78 16.81
C GLU A 439 -12.79 -33.86 15.75
N HIS A 440 -13.93 -34.28 15.19
CA HIS A 440 -14.58 -33.56 14.10
C HIS A 440 -14.98 -32.11 14.46
N ASP A 441 -15.17 -31.77 15.73
CA ASP A 441 -15.54 -30.42 16.20
C ASP A 441 -14.34 -29.49 16.50
N ALA A 442 -13.10 -29.94 16.22
CA ALA A 442 -11.88 -29.21 16.55
C ALA A 442 -11.82 -27.77 16.02
N PHE A 443 -12.50 -27.52 14.91
CA PHE A 443 -12.56 -26.21 14.25
C PHE A 443 -13.98 -25.62 14.31
N ALA A 444 -14.72 -25.85 15.39
CA ALA A 444 -16.08 -25.34 15.57
C ALA A 444 -16.19 -23.81 15.40
N GLN A 445 -15.15 -23.07 15.78
CA GLN A 445 -15.09 -21.60 15.70
C GLN A 445 -14.51 -21.06 14.39
N LEU A 446 -14.04 -21.92 13.47
CA LEU A 446 -13.36 -21.49 12.25
C LEU A 446 -14.32 -20.80 11.28
N ARG A 447 -14.11 -19.50 11.05
CA ARG A 447 -14.91 -18.62 10.19
C ARG A 447 -14.31 -18.41 8.81
N GLU A 448 -12.97 -18.33 8.72
CA GLU A 448 -12.25 -18.17 7.46
C GLU A 448 -11.15 -19.23 7.30
N LEU A 449 -11.18 -19.92 6.15
CA LEU A 449 -10.14 -20.86 5.72
C LEU A 449 -9.56 -20.40 4.38
N LYS A 450 -8.27 -20.03 4.37
CA LYS A 450 -7.54 -19.65 3.17
C LYS A 450 -6.36 -20.59 2.92
N LEU A 451 -6.39 -21.29 1.79
CA LEU A 451 -5.33 -22.17 1.31
C LEU A 451 -4.77 -21.57 0.03
N ASP A 452 -3.50 -21.19 0.02
CA ASP A 452 -2.86 -20.51 -1.11
C ASP A 452 -1.57 -21.21 -1.53
N ARG A 453 -1.49 -21.69 -2.76
CA ARG A 453 -0.43 -22.57 -3.28
C ARG A 453 -0.22 -23.87 -2.47
N CYS A 454 -1.25 -24.29 -1.71
CA CYS A 454 -1.23 -25.51 -0.90
C CYS A 454 -1.48 -26.77 -1.75
N THR A 455 -1.16 -27.94 -1.21
CA THR A 455 -1.51 -29.24 -1.82
C THR A 455 -2.93 -29.69 -1.47
N VAL A 456 -3.53 -30.60 -2.26
CA VAL A 456 -4.87 -31.17 -2.02
C VAL A 456 -4.99 -31.89 -0.67
N THR A 457 -3.88 -32.28 -0.06
CA THR A 457 -3.88 -32.88 1.28
C THR A 457 -4.47 -31.93 2.32
N CYS A 458 -4.27 -30.62 2.16
CA CYS A 458 -4.86 -29.61 3.05
C CYS A 458 -6.40 -29.66 2.97
N VAL A 459 -6.95 -29.62 1.76
CA VAL A 459 -8.40 -29.72 1.52
C VAL A 459 -8.95 -31.06 2.02
N THR A 460 -8.20 -32.14 1.79
CA THR A 460 -8.57 -33.50 2.19
C THR A 460 -8.73 -33.64 3.69
N VAL A 461 -7.95 -32.92 4.50
CA VAL A 461 -8.07 -32.93 5.96
C VAL A 461 -9.31 -32.17 6.41
N PHE A 462 -9.57 -30.99 5.83
CA PHE A 462 -10.71 -30.15 6.24
C PHE A 462 -12.08 -30.76 5.95
N LYS A 463 -12.19 -31.67 4.98
CA LYS A 463 -13.46 -32.37 4.69
C LYS A 463 -13.95 -33.29 5.83
N TYR A 464 -13.09 -33.64 6.79
CA TYR A 464 -13.45 -34.53 7.91
C TYR A 464 -13.96 -33.78 9.13
N PHE A 465 -13.83 -32.45 9.17
CA PHE A 465 -14.25 -31.64 10.31
C PHE A 465 -15.66 -31.07 10.10
N SER A 466 -16.39 -30.90 11.20
CA SER A 466 -17.55 -30.05 11.26
C SER A 466 -17.10 -28.60 11.40
N LEU A 467 -17.38 -27.80 10.37
CA LEU A 467 -17.11 -26.37 10.36
C LEU A 467 -18.45 -25.61 10.44
N PRO A 468 -19.11 -25.49 11.60
CA PRO A 468 -20.39 -24.80 11.74
C PRO A 468 -20.29 -23.28 11.58
N ALA A 469 -19.16 -22.68 11.98
CA ALA A 469 -18.92 -21.25 11.89
C ALA A 469 -18.34 -20.78 10.54
N ILE A 470 -18.02 -21.68 9.60
CA ILE A 470 -17.34 -21.30 8.35
C ILE A 470 -18.23 -20.38 7.51
N ARG A 471 -17.66 -19.27 7.05
CA ARG A 471 -18.31 -18.28 6.19
C ARG A 471 -17.48 -17.98 4.94
N VAL A 472 -16.16 -17.96 5.10
CA VAL A 472 -15.21 -17.62 4.04
C VAL A 472 -14.32 -18.83 3.72
N LEU A 473 -14.33 -19.27 2.46
CA LEU A 473 -13.48 -20.34 1.96
C LEU A 473 -12.69 -19.86 0.73
N LYS A 474 -11.37 -19.83 0.80
CA LYS A 474 -10.50 -19.41 -0.31
C LYS A 474 -9.47 -20.49 -0.60
N ILE A 475 -9.53 -21.12 -1.77
CA ILE A 475 -8.64 -22.22 -2.16
C ILE A 475 -7.97 -21.90 -3.49
N ASN A 476 -6.66 -21.74 -3.44
CA ASN A 476 -5.74 -21.64 -4.57
C ASN A 476 -4.70 -22.76 -4.40
N LEU A 477 -4.78 -23.83 -5.18
CA LEU A 477 -3.89 -24.99 -5.02
C LEU A 477 -2.65 -24.89 -5.91
N ALA A 478 -1.60 -25.60 -5.52
CA ALA A 478 -0.43 -25.80 -6.38
C ALA A 478 -0.82 -26.58 -7.65
N ARG A 479 -0.14 -26.30 -8.77
CA ARG A 479 -0.42 -26.94 -10.07
C ARG A 479 -0.12 -28.44 -10.06
N GLY A 480 -0.85 -29.21 -10.85
CA GLY A 480 -0.46 -30.58 -11.24
C GLY A 480 -1.13 -31.74 -10.49
N GLU A 481 -2.15 -31.53 -9.67
CA GLU A 481 -2.82 -32.61 -8.93
C GLU A 481 -4.17 -32.99 -9.58
N SER A 482 -4.31 -34.26 -10.00
CA SER A 482 -5.48 -34.76 -10.76
C SER A 482 -6.73 -35.05 -9.92
N HIS A 483 -6.60 -35.20 -8.59
CA HIS A 483 -7.71 -35.56 -7.68
C HIS A 483 -8.41 -34.38 -7.00
N ILE A 484 -8.12 -33.15 -7.44
CA ILE A 484 -8.62 -31.92 -6.81
C ILE A 484 -10.16 -31.81 -6.83
N PRO A 485 -10.86 -32.03 -7.98
CA PRO A 485 -12.28 -31.68 -8.07
C PRO A 485 -13.18 -32.44 -7.10
N SER A 486 -13.03 -33.77 -7.01
CA SER A 486 -13.91 -34.60 -6.18
C SER A 486 -13.74 -34.34 -4.67
N THR A 487 -12.54 -33.93 -4.24
CA THR A 487 -12.28 -33.59 -2.84
C THR A 487 -12.92 -32.26 -2.47
N ILE A 488 -12.81 -31.25 -3.34
CA ILE A 488 -13.42 -29.94 -3.13
C ILE A 488 -14.94 -30.05 -3.21
N GLN A 489 -15.47 -30.84 -4.15
CA GLN A 489 -16.91 -31.10 -4.22
C GLN A 489 -17.46 -31.65 -2.91
N LYS A 490 -16.82 -32.68 -2.32
CA LYS A 490 -17.23 -33.23 -1.01
C LYS A 490 -17.16 -32.19 0.11
N LEU A 491 -16.17 -31.30 0.07
CA LEU A 491 -16.06 -30.21 1.04
C LEU A 491 -17.23 -29.21 0.90
N LEU A 492 -17.59 -28.85 -0.34
CA LEU A 492 -18.73 -27.97 -0.61
C LEU A 492 -20.07 -28.64 -0.32
N GLU A 493 -20.22 -29.94 -0.55
CA GLU A 493 -21.40 -30.71 -0.15
C GLU A 493 -21.58 -30.66 1.38
N ALA A 494 -20.49 -30.77 2.14
CA ALA A 494 -20.53 -30.77 3.60
C ALA A 494 -20.77 -29.37 4.21
N HIS A 495 -20.29 -28.30 3.57
CA HIS A 495 -20.23 -26.96 4.20
C HIS A 495 -20.75 -25.81 3.35
N GLY A 496 -21.07 -26.03 2.07
CA GLY A 496 -21.43 -24.98 1.12
C GLY A 496 -22.63 -24.15 1.53
N THR A 497 -23.61 -24.76 2.22
CA THR A 497 -24.79 -24.06 2.75
C THR A 497 -24.46 -22.99 3.80
N LYS A 498 -23.26 -23.02 4.39
CA LYS A 498 -22.81 -22.05 5.40
C LYS A 498 -21.98 -20.92 4.79
N LEU A 499 -21.46 -21.10 3.58
CA LEU A 499 -20.53 -20.16 2.96
C LEU A 499 -21.25 -18.92 2.44
N THR A 500 -20.69 -17.76 2.77
CA THR A 500 -21.08 -16.46 2.22
C THR A 500 -20.06 -15.98 1.20
N ASP A 501 -18.80 -16.41 1.32
CA ASP A 501 -17.70 -15.98 0.48
C ASP A 501 -16.87 -17.19 0.02
N LEU A 502 -16.70 -17.36 -1.28
CA LEU A 502 -15.97 -18.47 -1.89
C LEU A 502 -14.98 -17.96 -2.91
N SER A 503 -13.71 -18.36 -2.81
CA SER A 503 -12.68 -18.12 -3.82
C SER A 503 -12.08 -19.43 -4.29
N LEU A 504 -12.11 -19.71 -5.59
CA LEU A 504 -11.58 -20.94 -6.18
C LEU A 504 -10.84 -20.65 -7.49
N GLN A 505 -9.89 -21.52 -7.84
CA GLN A 505 -9.27 -21.53 -9.17
C GLN A 505 -10.29 -21.92 -10.24
N GLU A 506 -10.19 -21.31 -11.41
CA GLU A 506 -11.03 -21.59 -12.58
C GLU A 506 -11.05 -23.09 -12.93
N ALA A 507 -9.87 -23.74 -12.95
CA ALA A 507 -9.75 -25.16 -13.25
C ALA A 507 -10.57 -26.04 -12.29
N ILE A 508 -10.75 -25.62 -11.04
CA ILE A 508 -11.58 -26.33 -10.05
C ILE A 508 -13.05 -26.05 -10.32
N LEU A 509 -13.39 -24.78 -10.55
CA LEU A 509 -14.75 -24.32 -10.78
C LEU A 509 -15.41 -24.99 -11.99
N ALA A 510 -14.63 -25.25 -13.04
CA ALA A 510 -15.08 -25.96 -14.24
C ALA A 510 -15.63 -27.37 -13.95
N HIS A 511 -15.30 -27.97 -12.81
CA HIS A 511 -15.68 -29.35 -12.47
C HIS A 511 -16.63 -29.46 -11.27
N VAL A 512 -16.72 -28.44 -10.40
CA VAL A 512 -17.34 -28.58 -9.06
C VAL A 512 -18.69 -27.83 -8.92
N HIS A 513 -19.11 -27.02 -9.90
CA HIS A 513 -20.39 -26.28 -9.88
C HIS A 513 -20.76 -25.72 -8.49
N PRO A 514 -19.92 -24.87 -7.87
CA PRO A 514 -20.07 -24.51 -6.46
C PRO A 514 -21.39 -23.83 -6.10
N LEU A 515 -21.99 -23.13 -7.07
CA LEU A 515 -23.25 -22.43 -6.91
C LEU A 515 -24.42 -23.39 -6.65
N ASP A 516 -24.33 -24.65 -7.09
CA ASP A 516 -25.34 -25.68 -6.79
C ASP A 516 -25.25 -26.16 -5.32
N HIS A 517 -24.09 -26.00 -4.68
CA HIS A 517 -23.82 -26.44 -3.31
C HIS A 517 -23.85 -25.30 -2.28
N CYS A 518 -23.80 -24.03 -2.73
CA CYS A 518 -23.67 -22.86 -1.87
C CYS A 518 -24.86 -21.89 -2.03
N PRO A 519 -26.07 -22.24 -1.57
CA PRO A 519 -27.28 -21.43 -1.76
C PRO A 519 -27.29 -20.09 -1.01
N ASN A 520 -26.38 -19.88 -0.06
CA ASN A 520 -26.24 -18.65 0.72
C ASN A 520 -25.03 -17.80 0.30
N LEU A 521 -24.36 -18.17 -0.79
CA LEU A 521 -23.17 -17.49 -1.27
C LEU A 521 -23.50 -16.06 -1.70
N GLN A 522 -22.80 -15.07 -1.14
CA GLN A 522 -22.95 -13.65 -1.45
C GLN A 522 -21.83 -13.15 -2.36
N HIS A 523 -20.61 -13.68 -2.17
CA HIS A 523 -19.42 -13.32 -2.94
C HIS A 523 -18.75 -14.55 -3.53
N LEU A 524 -18.64 -14.60 -4.86
CA LEU A 524 -17.82 -15.58 -5.58
C LEU A 524 -16.57 -14.90 -6.15
N SER A 525 -15.39 -15.43 -5.87
CA SER A 525 -14.12 -15.00 -6.42
C SER A 525 -13.51 -16.11 -7.29
N ILE A 526 -13.19 -15.78 -8.53
CA ILE A 526 -12.64 -16.69 -9.53
C ILE A 526 -11.18 -16.31 -9.71
N ILE A 527 -10.28 -17.24 -9.45
CA ILE A 527 -8.84 -17.07 -9.68
C ILE A 527 -8.55 -17.67 -11.07
N PRO A 528 -8.27 -16.86 -12.10
CA PRO A 528 -8.08 -17.36 -13.46
C PRO A 528 -6.84 -18.23 -13.59
N GLY A 529 -6.80 -19.06 -14.63
CA GLY A 529 -5.60 -19.77 -15.04
C GLY A 529 -4.51 -18.83 -15.58
N ASP A 530 -3.35 -19.40 -15.90
CA ASP A 530 -2.18 -18.65 -16.39
C ASP A 530 -2.27 -18.23 -17.87
N ASP A 531 -3.29 -18.69 -18.59
CA ASP A 531 -3.50 -18.39 -20.00
C ASP A 531 -4.19 -17.03 -20.23
N PHE A 532 -4.60 -16.35 -19.16
CA PHE A 532 -5.30 -15.07 -19.17
C PHE A 532 -6.60 -15.08 -19.99
N LEU A 533 -7.15 -16.27 -20.26
CA LEU A 533 -8.44 -16.42 -20.92
C LEU A 533 -9.56 -16.09 -19.94
N ALA A 534 -10.74 -15.77 -20.48
CA ALA A 534 -11.90 -15.59 -19.63
C ALA A 534 -12.32 -16.95 -19.06
N PRO A 535 -12.82 -16.98 -17.81
CA PRO A 535 -13.35 -18.19 -17.22
C PRO A 535 -14.37 -18.87 -18.12
N ALA A 536 -14.39 -20.19 -18.16
CA ALA A 536 -15.44 -20.92 -18.86
C ALA A 536 -16.84 -20.49 -18.34
N ALA A 537 -17.74 -20.08 -19.24
CA ALA A 537 -19.07 -19.57 -18.87
C ALA A 537 -19.91 -20.57 -18.05
N ILE A 538 -19.61 -21.88 -18.13
CA ILE A 538 -20.24 -22.92 -17.32
C ILE A 538 -20.07 -22.70 -15.80
N ILE A 539 -19.03 -21.98 -15.39
CA ILE A 539 -18.72 -21.69 -13.98
C ILE A 539 -19.82 -20.85 -13.31
N VAL A 540 -20.46 -19.98 -14.09
CA VAL A 540 -21.49 -19.03 -13.61
C VAL A 540 -22.91 -19.43 -14.03
N ARG A 541 -23.10 -20.67 -14.51
CA ARG A 541 -24.39 -21.23 -14.92
C ARG A 541 -24.86 -22.29 -13.92
N PRO A 542 -25.40 -21.90 -12.76
CA PRO A 542 -25.92 -22.86 -11.81
C PRO A 542 -27.17 -23.56 -12.37
N LYS A 543 -27.42 -24.79 -11.91
CA LYS A 543 -28.64 -25.52 -12.26
C LYS A 543 -29.87 -24.90 -11.63
N LYS A 544 -29.70 -24.29 -10.45
CA LYS A 544 -30.75 -23.60 -9.68
C LYS A 544 -30.46 -22.11 -9.58
N SER A 545 -31.50 -21.29 -9.45
CA SER A 545 -31.33 -19.87 -9.17
C SER A 545 -30.63 -19.66 -7.81
N VAL A 546 -29.63 -18.77 -7.76
CA VAL A 546 -28.87 -18.42 -6.55
C VAL A 546 -29.09 -16.94 -6.24
N PRO A 547 -30.20 -16.59 -5.56
CA PRO A 547 -30.55 -15.20 -5.29
C PRO A 547 -29.68 -14.57 -4.19
N SER A 548 -28.90 -15.34 -3.44
CA SER A 548 -27.99 -14.78 -2.44
C SER A 548 -26.77 -14.09 -3.05
N LEU A 549 -26.39 -14.45 -4.29
CA LEU A 549 -25.16 -13.99 -4.90
C LEU A 549 -25.30 -12.52 -5.32
N VAL A 550 -24.49 -11.66 -4.72
CA VAL A 550 -24.51 -10.20 -4.96
C VAL A 550 -23.29 -9.76 -5.77
N LYS A 551 -22.15 -10.43 -5.56
CA LYS A 551 -20.86 -9.99 -6.08
C LYS A 551 -20.07 -11.14 -6.68
N VAL A 552 -19.54 -10.91 -7.87
CA VAL A 552 -18.57 -11.80 -8.53
C VAL A 552 -17.26 -11.04 -8.70
N THR A 553 -16.13 -11.64 -8.32
CA THR A 553 -14.80 -11.07 -8.50
C THR A 553 -13.96 -11.99 -9.38
N ILE A 554 -13.28 -11.42 -10.35
CA ILE A 554 -12.25 -12.07 -11.14
C ILE A 554 -10.90 -11.59 -10.61
N ASP A 555 -10.22 -12.45 -9.86
CA ASP A 555 -8.94 -12.12 -9.23
C ASP A 555 -7.77 -12.43 -10.17
N THR A 556 -7.55 -11.55 -11.15
CA THR A 556 -6.41 -11.61 -12.07
C THR A 556 -5.38 -10.55 -11.73
N LEU A 557 -4.11 -10.96 -11.64
CA LEU A 557 -3.00 -10.07 -11.31
C LEU A 557 -2.76 -9.03 -12.40
N ASP A 558 -2.88 -9.42 -13.67
CA ASP A 558 -2.55 -8.57 -14.81
C ASP A 558 -3.50 -8.81 -15.99
N TRP A 559 -3.84 -7.72 -16.69
CA TRP A 559 -4.56 -7.82 -17.95
C TRP A 559 -3.57 -8.14 -19.08
N PRO A 560 -3.82 -9.18 -19.90
CA PRO A 560 -2.92 -9.52 -20.98
C PRO A 560 -2.85 -8.36 -21.99
N SER A 561 -1.71 -7.68 -22.06
CA SER A 561 -1.47 -6.67 -23.07
C SER A 561 -1.32 -7.35 -24.44
N GLY A 562 -2.16 -6.98 -25.40
CA GLY A 562 -1.97 -7.35 -26.82
C GLY A 562 -2.62 -8.65 -27.32
N LEU A 563 -3.39 -9.39 -26.51
CA LEU A 563 -4.05 -10.61 -26.98
C LEU A 563 -5.47 -10.34 -27.49
N LYS A 564 -5.63 -10.21 -28.82
CA LYS A 564 -6.96 -10.19 -29.48
C LYS A 564 -7.82 -11.39 -29.05
N LYS A 565 -7.21 -12.54 -28.78
CA LYS A 565 -7.88 -13.76 -28.29
C LYS A 565 -8.54 -13.57 -26.92
N ALA A 566 -7.87 -12.89 -25.98
CA ALA A 566 -8.43 -12.60 -24.67
C ALA A 566 -9.69 -11.75 -24.80
N LYS A 567 -9.68 -10.74 -25.67
CA LYS A 567 -10.86 -9.90 -25.93
C LYS A 567 -12.09 -10.72 -26.35
N ILE A 568 -11.91 -11.64 -27.30
CA ILE A 568 -13.01 -12.48 -27.82
C ILE A 568 -13.55 -13.37 -26.69
N SER A 569 -12.66 -14.03 -25.96
CA SER A 569 -13.02 -14.90 -24.83
C SER A 569 -13.78 -14.16 -23.73
N TRP A 570 -13.39 -12.93 -23.40
CA TRP A 570 -14.09 -12.11 -22.39
C TRP A 570 -15.44 -11.59 -22.85
N ALA A 571 -15.56 -11.18 -24.12
CA ALA A 571 -16.85 -10.82 -24.70
C ALA A 571 -17.80 -12.03 -24.64
N GLU A 572 -17.34 -13.20 -25.06
CA GLU A 572 -18.11 -14.44 -24.99
C GLU A 572 -18.51 -14.79 -23.55
N PHE A 573 -17.61 -14.68 -22.57
CA PHE A 573 -17.95 -14.91 -21.16
C PHE A 573 -19.05 -13.96 -20.66
N LEU A 574 -18.95 -12.66 -20.96
CA LEU A 574 -19.92 -11.65 -20.53
C LEU A 574 -21.27 -11.81 -21.23
N ASP A 575 -21.28 -12.12 -22.52
CA ASP A 575 -22.50 -12.36 -23.31
C ASP A 575 -23.23 -13.63 -22.84
N ASN A 576 -22.49 -14.60 -22.31
CA ASN A 576 -23.01 -15.88 -21.82
C ASN A 576 -23.41 -15.89 -20.33
N LEU A 577 -23.24 -14.76 -19.63
CA LEU A 577 -23.57 -14.60 -18.22
C LEU A 577 -25.11 -14.50 -18.08
N ASP A 578 -25.78 -15.61 -17.77
CA ASP A 578 -27.23 -15.65 -17.57
C ASP A 578 -27.61 -15.10 -16.18
N LEU A 579 -27.50 -13.77 -16.08
CA LEU A 579 -27.63 -13.05 -14.82
C LEU A 579 -29.08 -12.92 -14.36
N ARG A 580 -30.02 -12.70 -15.28
CA ARG A 580 -31.38 -12.35 -14.89
C ARG A 580 -32.20 -13.55 -14.41
N GLU A 581 -32.02 -14.71 -15.03
CA GLU A 581 -32.80 -15.89 -14.65
C GLU A 581 -32.18 -16.62 -13.45
N LYS A 582 -30.86 -16.84 -13.48
CA LYS A 582 -30.19 -17.68 -12.48
C LYS A 582 -29.52 -16.91 -11.35
N LEU A 583 -29.14 -15.66 -11.57
CA LEU A 583 -28.38 -14.86 -10.60
C LEU A 583 -29.02 -13.47 -10.37
N PRO A 584 -30.32 -13.41 -10.05
CA PRO A 584 -31.13 -12.19 -10.16
C PRO A 584 -30.68 -11.01 -9.28
N ASN A 585 -29.86 -11.26 -8.27
CA ASN A 585 -29.38 -10.26 -7.31
C ASN A 585 -27.91 -9.90 -7.49
N VAL A 586 -27.22 -10.42 -8.49
CA VAL A 586 -25.85 -9.99 -8.80
C VAL A 586 -25.89 -8.53 -9.21
N ARG A 587 -25.12 -7.71 -8.52
CA ARG A 587 -25.04 -6.24 -8.71
C ARG A 587 -23.63 -5.78 -9.04
N GLU A 588 -22.62 -6.54 -8.66
CA GLU A 588 -21.22 -6.15 -8.85
C GLU A 588 -20.42 -7.25 -9.53
N LEU A 589 -19.75 -6.88 -10.62
CA LEU A 589 -18.69 -7.67 -11.23
C LEU A 589 -17.37 -6.92 -11.06
N VAL A 590 -16.43 -7.50 -10.32
CA VAL A 590 -15.18 -6.84 -9.92
C VAL A 590 -14.00 -7.49 -10.61
N PHE A 591 -13.08 -6.70 -11.14
CA PHE A 591 -11.84 -7.18 -11.74
C PHE A 591 -10.62 -6.55 -11.09
N SER A 592 -9.68 -7.35 -10.61
CA SER A 592 -8.46 -6.84 -9.96
C SER A 592 -7.36 -6.38 -10.92
N CYS A 593 -7.51 -6.57 -12.23
CA CYS A 593 -6.46 -6.28 -13.23
C CYS A 593 -6.52 -4.89 -13.89
N PHE A 594 -7.56 -4.09 -13.68
CA PHE A 594 -7.69 -2.80 -14.39
C PHE A 594 -8.11 -1.64 -13.48
N THR A 595 -7.94 -0.43 -13.99
CA THR A 595 -8.43 0.84 -13.40
C THR A 595 -9.21 1.60 -14.46
N TRP A 596 -10.25 2.34 -14.08
CA TRP A 596 -11.01 3.13 -15.04
C TRP A 596 -10.11 4.15 -15.78
N PRO A 597 -10.22 4.25 -17.13
CA PRO A 597 -9.58 5.32 -17.86
C PRO A 597 -10.16 6.68 -17.44
N THR A 598 -9.28 7.67 -17.30
CA THR A 598 -9.65 9.01 -16.84
C THR A 598 -9.74 10.03 -17.97
N THR A 599 -9.17 9.73 -19.15
CA THR A 599 -9.19 10.62 -20.33
C THR A 599 -10.26 10.18 -21.33
N GLU A 600 -10.85 11.12 -22.07
CA GLU A 600 -11.87 10.83 -23.09
C GLU A 600 -11.36 9.89 -24.19
N ARG A 601 -10.10 10.08 -24.60
CA ARG A 601 -9.42 9.23 -25.58
C ARG A 601 -9.30 7.79 -25.08
N ASP A 602 -8.91 7.59 -23.82
CA ASP A 602 -8.75 6.25 -23.26
C ASP A 602 -10.10 5.59 -22.99
N ILE A 603 -11.10 6.38 -22.58
CA ILE A 603 -12.50 5.93 -22.45
C ILE A 603 -13.01 5.39 -23.79
N ALA A 604 -12.83 6.15 -24.89
CA ALA A 604 -13.27 5.74 -26.22
C ALA A 604 -12.59 4.48 -26.75
N ARG A 605 -11.38 4.15 -26.25
CA ARG A 605 -10.61 2.95 -26.65
C ARG A 605 -10.78 1.77 -25.70
N SER A 606 -11.38 1.99 -24.53
CA SER A 606 -11.42 0.99 -23.46
C SER A 606 -12.57 0.02 -23.65
N HIS A 607 -12.25 -1.27 -23.81
CA HIS A 607 -13.25 -2.34 -23.82
C HIS A 607 -13.97 -2.49 -22.47
N TRP A 608 -13.32 -2.12 -21.37
CA TRP A 608 -13.95 -2.10 -20.06
C TRP A 608 -15.11 -1.12 -19.99
N VAL A 609 -15.01 0.02 -20.67
CA VAL A 609 -16.10 1.00 -20.73
C VAL A 609 -17.27 0.44 -21.54
N GLU A 610 -16.99 -0.17 -22.70
CA GLU A 610 -18.02 -0.82 -23.52
C GLU A 610 -18.76 -1.92 -22.75
N TRP A 611 -18.02 -2.78 -22.04
CA TRP A 611 -18.62 -3.84 -21.20
C TRP A 611 -19.36 -3.28 -19.99
N ALA A 612 -18.83 -2.25 -19.34
CA ALA A 612 -19.55 -1.57 -18.26
C ALA A 612 -20.89 -1.01 -18.74
N GLU A 613 -20.89 -0.36 -19.91
CA GLU A 613 -22.11 0.20 -20.50
C GLU A 613 -23.16 -0.88 -20.77
N LYS A 614 -22.76 -2.01 -21.35
CA LYS A 614 -23.62 -3.19 -21.56
C LYS A 614 -24.15 -3.77 -20.23
N LEU A 615 -23.29 -3.91 -19.23
CA LEU A 615 -23.68 -4.47 -17.92
C LEU A 615 -24.65 -3.56 -17.15
N MET A 616 -24.55 -2.24 -17.29
CA MET A 616 -25.51 -1.33 -16.64
C MET A 616 -26.93 -1.45 -17.22
N GLU A 617 -27.10 -1.85 -18.49
CA GLU A 617 -28.43 -2.11 -19.08
C GLU A 617 -29.16 -3.26 -18.36
N VAL A 618 -28.38 -4.16 -17.74
CA VAL A 618 -28.89 -5.23 -16.87
C VAL A 618 -28.73 -4.94 -15.37
N LYS A 619 -28.46 -3.68 -15.00
CA LYS A 619 -28.29 -3.19 -13.62
C LYS A 619 -27.12 -3.83 -12.86
N ILE A 620 -26.02 -4.11 -13.55
CA ILE A 620 -24.80 -4.64 -12.94
C ILE A 620 -23.69 -3.62 -13.10
N ASP A 621 -23.06 -3.29 -11.97
CA ASP A 621 -21.91 -2.42 -11.91
C ASP A 621 -20.64 -3.22 -12.20
N LEU A 622 -19.90 -2.80 -13.23
CA LEU A 622 -18.52 -3.20 -13.40
C LEU A 622 -17.64 -2.37 -12.46
N VAL A 623 -16.80 -3.03 -11.67
CA VAL A 623 -15.96 -2.41 -10.63
C VAL A 623 -14.49 -2.71 -10.91
N ASP A 624 -13.66 -1.68 -10.85
CA ASP A 624 -12.21 -1.80 -11.06
C ASP A 624 -11.45 -2.27 -9.81
N LYS A 625 -10.12 -2.40 -9.90
CA LYS A 625 -9.27 -2.87 -8.80
C LYS A 625 -9.23 -1.94 -7.59
N GLU A 626 -9.66 -0.69 -7.76
CA GLU A 626 -9.74 0.31 -6.68
C GLU A 626 -11.13 0.34 -6.02
N GLY A 627 -12.04 -0.54 -6.45
CA GLY A 627 -13.42 -0.56 -5.95
C GLY A 627 -14.29 0.54 -6.55
N LYS A 628 -13.86 1.19 -7.64
CA LYS A 628 -14.64 2.25 -8.29
C LYS A 628 -15.57 1.64 -9.33
N LYS A 629 -16.82 2.14 -9.35
CA LYS A 629 -17.83 1.80 -10.36
C LYS A 629 -17.68 2.69 -11.59
N TRP A 630 -17.91 2.16 -12.78
CA TRP A 630 -18.04 3.00 -13.96
C TRP A 630 -19.21 3.97 -13.78
N ARG A 631 -18.99 5.23 -14.14
CA ARG A 631 -20.05 6.24 -14.21
C ARG A 631 -20.05 6.81 -15.61
N PRO A 632 -21.11 6.61 -16.40
CA PRO A 632 -21.24 7.24 -17.70
C PRO A 632 -21.03 8.74 -17.54
N ARG A 633 -20.13 9.29 -18.34
CA ARG A 633 -20.06 10.74 -18.46
C ARG A 633 -21.31 11.19 -19.20
N LEU A 634 -21.89 12.31 -18.77
CA LEU A 634 -22.97 12.96 -19.50
C LEU A 634 -22.51 13.12 -20.94
N LYS A 635 -23.08 12.32 -21.85
CA LYS A 635 -22.97 12.57 -23.28
C LYS A 635 -23.67 13.91 -23.43
N VAL A 636 -22.89 14.98 -23.63
CA VAL A 636 -23.47 16.28 -24.01
C VAL A 636 -24.26 15.95 -25.26
N GLY A 637 -25.58 15.91 -25.12
CA GLY A 637 -26.45 15.48 -26.21
C GLY A 637 -26.01 16.26 -27.42
N ALA A 638 -25.70 15.57 -28.52
CA ALA A 638 -25.60 16.22 -29.81
C ALA A 638 -27.01 16.73 -30.10
N ALA A 639 -27.34 17.88 -29.50
CA ALA A 639 -28.55 18.62 -29.78
C ALA A 639 -28.47 18.85 -31.28
N SER A 640 -29.41 18.20 -31.98
CA SER A 640 -29.63 18.25 -33.41
C SER A 640 -29.16 19.58 -33.99
N ARG A 641 -28.00 19.56 -34.65
CA ARG A 641 -27.61 20.63 -35.56
C ARG A 641 -28.37 20.46 -36.86
#